data_AF-A0A420TK14-F1
#
_entry.id   AF-A0A420TK14-F1
#
_cell.length_a   1.000
_cell.length_b   1.000
_cell.length_c   1.000
_cell.angle_alpha   90.00
_cell.angle_beta   90.00
_cell.angle_gamma   90.00
#
_symmetry.space_group_name_H-M   'P 1'
#
loop_
_entity.id
_entity.type
_entity.pdbx_description
1 polymer ?
#
loop_
_entity_poly.entity_id
_entity_poly.type
_entity_poly.pdbx_seq_one_letter_code
_entity_poly.pdbx_strand_id
1 'polypeptide(L)'
;MSSQQDMMSRFSIHDRPLGYQAQTPGHIFEPPKDPIRNSNATPAGALDSLDFMQFESFNADMFPDEMDMINSYLGEVLPPEDSHQGFTPDTSNFFTQSFIPEPALAPAPSSHLQLEAPGHIELSNAPASTLPFCQKRQAEAAPVRNKVDQLLDTTEDIVATNPWAVSAAAHERLSIEFLKHRSDIPQSFTLPSRHALSRYIASWIRGYHPHLPFVHLPTTNLESMSPVLLLTLAATGSFYGFEHPQGYTMYFVAKAMINHELEERRRVSNRHILNGFPRFAALPTSSTEVYDPPTNHPAVLTKFDIELLQSLLIAVMTMSWLDGPLAEEALAMSSQLTALTRDILKRLPEEHPNDTWENWGRDEERRRTLLSAYFTLNIQTICFNVPPKMTATEFSFELPCSEVEFNAPDSETWNRVRRKVDPRKLNFQSCFKQLLSGEPLAKEVSATEFGNYMLIQSLLIQIYFERQVSSALLSPSPSLSESTIATYAAALGAWQSCWDSAIESAPDPSSRNSPLPFNSTAMLRLAHIHLGFGLYSQCELLSRDPIVKAQVFESYQNPLPLRAPHLDQAVLHAIYALRIPVRVGIAFVARGRTGHWSVQHAISHFGCALLLTHWLENIYQLVLSDGASALREEEKRLLSMVDRLVEETHLEASLGPKSDFPSRIRRLAIAAVKLWAETCKGIQVYEIVHVVGETLSLVAESLEKQI
;
A
#
# COMPACT_ATOMS: atom_id res chain seq x y z
N MET A 1 -33.51 33.74 -33.97
CA MET A 1 -33.17 33.17 -35.28
C MET A 1 -31.87 33.80 -35.77
N SER A 2 -30.76 33.11 -35.54
CA SER A 2 -29.74 32.83 -36.57
C SER A 2 -28.98 31.61 -36.05
N SER A 3 -28.84 30.61 -36.89
CA SER A 3 -28.61 29.22 -36.54
C SER A 3 -27.16 28.89 -36.21
N GLN A 4 -27.05 27.94 -35.29
CA GLN A 4 -25.91 27.22 -34.72
C GLN A 4 -24.96 26.50 -35.71
N GLN A 5 -24.75 27.04 -36.91
CA GLN A 5 -24.03 26.32 -37.98
C GLN A 5 -22.69 26.92 -38.41
N ASP A 6 -22.28 28.07 -37.86
CA ASP A 6 -21.00 28.72 -38.21
C ASP A 6 -19.88 28.56 -37.15
N MET A 7 -20.05 27.66 -36.16
CA MET A 7 -19.04 27.42 -35.11
C MET A 7 -18.49 25.98 -35.05
N MET A 8 -18.79 25.13 -36.04
CA MET A 8 -18.31 23.73 -36.08
C MET A 8 -17.60 23.38 -37.40
N SER A 9 -16.55 24.11 -37.78
CA SER A 9 -15.73 23.76 -38.97
C SER A 9 -14.22 23.75 -38.72
N ARG A 10 -13.77 23.60 -37.47
CA ARG A 10 -12.37 23.28 -37.17
C ARG A 10 -12.38 22.08 -36.23
N PHE A 11 -11.57 21.07 -36.53
CA PHE A 11 -11.50 19.73 -35.92
C PHE A 11 -12.41 18.67 -36.58
N SER A 12 -11.95 18.14 -37.72
CA SER A 12 -12.26 16.76 -38.12
C SER A 12 -11.12 16.24 -39.01
N ILE A 13 -10.39 15.24 -38.51
CA ILE A 13 -9.40 14.45 -39.26
C ILE A 13 -10.12 13.16 -39.67
N HIS A 14 -10.16 12.89 -40.98
CA HIS A 14 -10.68 11.64 -41.53
C HIS A 14 -9.53 10.77 -42.02
N ASP A 15 -9.42 9.56 -41.46
CA ASP A 15 -8.70 8.44 -42.03
C ASP A 15 -9.43 7.84 -43.24
N ARG A 16 -8.66 7.44 -44.26
CA ARG A 16 -9.01 6.33 -45.16
C ARG A 16 -7.77 5.51 -45.57
N PRO A 17 -7.89 4.18 -45.75
CA PRO A 17 -6.78 3.24 -45.93
C PRO A 17 -6.60 2.75 -47.39
N LEU A 18 -5.57 1.91 -47.61
CA LEU A 18 -5.23 0.95 -48.73
C LEU A 18 -3.73 1.14 -49.09
N GLY A 19 -2.84 0.16 -49.33
CA GLY A 19 -2.83 -1.30 -49.46
C GLY A 19 -1.57 -1.69 -50.27
N TYR A 20 -0.76 -2.63 -49.75
CA TYR A 20 0.22 -3.55 -50.39
C TYR A 20 0.85 -3.25 -51.79
N GLN A 21 2.20 -3.19 -51.90
CA GLN A 21 3.08 -4.26 -52.47
C GLN A 21 4.55 -3.82 -52.76
N ALA A 22 5.48 -4.55 -52.14
CA ALA A 22 6.69 -5.21 -52.68
C ALA A 22 7.84 -4.48 -53.44
N GLN A 23 9.05 -4.69 -52.87
CA GLN A 23 10.35 -5.05 -53.49
C GLN A 23 11.31 -3.98 -54.03
N THR A 24 12.44 -3.88 -53.30
CA THR A 24 13.82 -3.42 -53.63
C THR A 24 14.49 -4.24 -54.76
N PRO A 25 15.78 -4.07 -55.17
CA PRO A 25 16.87 -3.13 -54.76
C PRO A 25 17.76 -2.58 -55.92
N GLY A 26 18.75 -1.75 -55.57
CA GLY A 26 20.02 -1.61 -56.32
C GLY A 26 20.65 -0.23 -56.07
N HIS A 27 21.70 -0.07 -55.24
CA HIS A 27 23.11 -0.46 -55.40
C HIS A 27 24.00 0.81 -55.54
N ILE A 28 24.72 1.21 -54.47
CA ILE A 28 26.19 1.15 -54.17
C ILE A 28 26.91 2.51 -54.40
N PHE A 29 27.85 2.79 -53.48
CA PHE A 29 29.15 3.49 -53.61
C PHE A 29 29.30 4.89 -52.97
N GLU A 30 29.60 4.87 -51.66
CA GLU A 30 30.79 5.45 -50.95
C GLU A 30 32.02 5.89 -51.82
N PRO A 31 33.06 6.59 -51.27
CA PRO A 31 33.17 7.92 -50.62
C PRO A 31 34.47 8.64 -51.16
N PRO A 32 35.43 9.19 -50.37
CA PRO A 32 35.48 10.38 -49.49
C PRO A 32 36.51 11.45 -50.00
N LYS A 33 36.72 12.54 -49.25
CA LYS A 33 38.06 13.14 -48.91
C LYS A 33 37.96 14.47 -48.14
N ASP A 34 38.51 14.50 -46.93
CA ASP A 34 39.05 15.68 -46.22
C ASP A 34 40.33 16.22 -46.96
N PRO A 35 41.13 17.23 -46.52
CA PRO A 35 41.16 17.92 -45.20
C PRO A 35 41.65 19.41 -45.17
N ILE A 36 41.86 19.92 -43.93
CA ILE A 36 42.83 20.93 -43.42
C ILE A 36 42.54 22.47 -43.54
N ARG A 37 42.43 23.17 -42.38
CA ARG A 37 43.47 24.05 -41.73
C ARG A 37 42.99 25.41 -41.15
N ASN A 38 43.20 25.56 -39.83
CA ASN A 38 43.53 26.72 -38.96
C ASN A 38 43.35 28.18 -39.42
N SER A 39 42.77 29.05 -38.56
CA SER A 39 43.50 29.93 -37.60
C SER A 39 42.70 31.16 -37.10
N ASN A 40 42.77 31.39 -35.78
CA ASN A 40 42.78 32.62 -34.96
C ASN A 40 41.97 33.89 -35.34
N ALA A 41 41.10 34.37 -34.43
CA ALA A 41 41.20 35.67 -33.72
C ALA A 41 39.87 36.08 -33.03
N THR A 42 39.91 36.47 -31.76
CA THR A 42 38.87 37.19 -30.99
C THR A 42 38.94 38.70 -31.29
N PRO A 43 37.83 39.49 -31.25
CA PRO A 43 37.37 40.07 -29.98
C PRO A 43 35.84 40.38 -29.84
N ALA A 44 35.43 40.45 -28.56
CA ALA A 44 34.28 41.12 -27.92
C ALA A 44 33.14 41.75 -28.75
N GLY A 45 31.89 41.38 -28.41
CA GLY A 45 30.70 42.22 -28.62
C GLY A 45 29.37 41.46 -28.65
N ALA A 46 28.41 41.93 -27.85
CA ALA A 46 26.96 41.62 -27.85
C ALA A 46 26.51 40.27 -27.26
N LEU A 47 26.10 40.34 -25.99
CA LEU A 47 25.06 39.51 -25.39
C LEU A 47 23.76 39.72 -26.19
N ASP A 48 23.43 38.79 -27.08
CA ASP A 48 22.09 38.63 -27.61
C ASP A 48 21.61 37.20 -27.35
N SER A 49 20.52 37.13 -26.59
CA SER A 49 19.51 36.06 -26.54
C SER A 49 19.96 34.67 -27.04
N LEU A 50 20.50 33.86 -26.13
CA LEU A 50 20.54 32.40 -26.32
C LEU A 50 19.13 31.87 -26.05
N ASP A 51 18.36 31.81 -27.13
CA ASP A 51 17.11 31.08 -27.26
C ASP A 51 17.43 29.57 -27.19
N PHE A 52 17.67 29.06 -25.98
CA PHE A 52 18.02 27.66 -25.73
C PHE A 52 17.05 27.05 -24.73
N MET A 53 15.84 26.73 -25.22
CA MET A 53 14.95 25.67 -24.71
C MET A 53 13.83 25.35 -25.73
N GLN A 54 14.17 25.24 -27.02
CA GLN A 54 13.36 24.47 -27.95
C GLN A 54 13.98 23.08 -28.07
N PHE A 55 13.58 22.20 -27.16
CA PHE A 55 13.69 20.76 -27.38
C PHE A 55 12.31 20.20 -27.72
N GLU A 56 12.34 19.27 -28.66
CA GLU A 56 11.23 18.55 -29.25
C GLU A 56 10.12 18.23 -28.24
N SER A 57 8.88 18.32 -28.71
CA SER A 57 7.69 17.86 -27.99
C SER A 57 8.00 16.53 -27.32
N PHE A 58 7.86 16.53 -25.99
CA PHE A 58 7.79 15.31 -25.22
C PHE A 58 6.88 14.34 -25.97
N ASN A 59 7.41 13.20 -26.38
CA ASN A 59 6.56 12.14 -26.88
C ASN A 59 5.77 11.63 -25.66
N ALA A 60 4.59 12.22 -25.48
CA ALA A 60 3.64 11.95 -24.40
C ALA A 60 3.03 10.54 -24.52
N ASP A 61 3.24 9.87 -25.65
CA ASP A 61 2.75 8.54 -25.94
C ASP A 61 3.65 7.45 -25.36
N MET A 62 3.78 7.44 -24.03
CA MET A 62 4.26 6.23 -23.35
C MET A 62 3.10 5.34 -22.87
N PHE A 63 1.82 5.72 -23.00
CA PHE A 63 0.69 4.84 -22.63
C PHE A 63 -0.59 5.17 -23.48
N PRO A 64 -1.05 4.29 -24.38
CA PRO A 64 -2.11 4.60 -25.35
C PRO A 64 -3.58 4.58 -24.85
N ASP A 65 -3.86 4.38 -23.56
CA ASP A 65 -5.23 4.13 -23.05
C ASP A 65 -5.75 5.20 -22.06
N GLU A 66 -5.70 6.48 -22.45
CA GLU A 66 -6.13 7.60 -21.59
C GLU A 66 -7.66 7.72 -21.42
N MET A 67 -8.47 7.25 -22.37
CA MET A 67 -9.94 7.39 -22.29
C MET A 67 -10.67 6.23 -21.61
N ASP A 68 -10.11 5.02 -21.62
CA ASP A 68 -10.69 3.88 -20.91
C ASP A 68 -10.52 3.99 -19.39
N MET A 69 -9.49 4.73 -18.96
CA MET A 69 -9.15 5.08 -17.58
C MET A 69 -10.24 5.92 -16.87
N ILE A 70 -10.82 6.91 -17.56
CA ILE A 70 -11.85 7.81 -16.98
C ILE A 70 -13.21 7.11 -16.95
N ASN A 71 -13.52 6.31 -17.98
CA ASN A 71 -14.79 5.59 -18.07
C ASN A 71 -14.91 4.46 -17.04
N SER A 72 -13.81 3.77 -16.72
CA SER A 72 -13.81 2.73 -15.67
C SER A 72 -14.06 3.32 -14.28
N TYR A 73 -13.53 4.52 -14.00
CA TYR A 73 -13.67 5.19 -12.70
C TYR A 73 -15.10 5.73 -12.45
N LEU A 74 -15.75 6.27 -13.49
CA LEU A 74 -17.13 6.75 -13.38
C LEU A 74 -18.18 5.63 -13.25
N GLY A 75 -17.84 4.41 -13.71
CA GLY A 75 -18.70 3.23 -13.64
C GLY A 75 -18.80 2.58 -12.24
N GLU A 76 -17.86 2.83 -11.33
CA GLU A 76 -17.91 2.29 -9.95
C GLU A 76 -18.58 3.23 -8.95
N VAL A 77 -18.69 4.53 -9.27
CA VAL A 77 -19.32 5.55 -8.40
C VAL A 77 -20.84 5.61 -8.56
N LEU A 78 -21.38 5.10 -9.67
CA LEU A 78 -22.80 5.00 -9.94
C LEU A 78 -23.16 3.52 -10.18
N PRO A 79 -24.13 2.93 -9.46
CA PRO A 79 -24.58 1.58 -9.80
C PRO A 79 -25.07 1.59 -11.26
N PRO A 80 -24.78 0.55 -12.07
CA PRO A 80 -25.36 0.45 -13.39
C PRO A 80 -26.89 0.40 -13.24
N GLU A 81 -27.60 1.35 -13.84
CA GLU A 81 -29.04 1.18 -14.05
C GLU A 81 -29.22 -0.09 -14.89
N ASP A 82 -30.01 -1.03 -14.38
CA ASP A 82 -30.45 -2.23 -15.10
C ASP A 82 -31.28 -1.81 -16.33
N SER A 83 -30.63 -1.42 -17.42
CA SER A 83 -31.29 -1.15 -18.70
C SER A 83 -31.30 -2.40 -19.56
N HIS A 84 -31.92 -3.49 -19.08
CA HIS A 84 -32.37 -4.60 -19.91
C HIS A 84 -33.72 -5.15 -19.42
N GLN A 85 -34.77 -4.33 -19.53
CA GLN A 85 -36.09 -4.85 -19.88
C GLN A 85 -36.43 -4.40 -21.30
N GLY A 86 -36.40 -5.37 -22.23
CA GLY A 86 -36.85 -5.17 -23.58
C GLY A 86 -38.34 -4.83 -23.61
N PHE A 87 -38.65 -3.63 -24.08
CA PHE A 87 -39.95 -3.30 -24.64
C PHE A 87 -39.73 -2.78 -26.05
N THR A 88 -40.16 -3.58 -27.02
CA THR A 88 -40.32 -3.19 -28.42
C THR A 88 -41.33 -2.05 -28.52
N PRO A 89 -41.02 -0.93 -29.20
CA PRO A 89 -42.01 0.13 -29.38
C PRO A 89 -42.92 -0.22 -30.57
N ASP A 90 -44.14 -0.65 -30.28
CA ASP A 90 -45.21 -0.65 -31.26
C ASP A 90 -45.65 0.80 -31.53
N THR A 91 -45.49 1.20 -32.78
CA THR A 91 -45.95 2.44 -33.35
C THR A 91 -47.45 2.36 -33.62
N SER A 92 -48.27 3.04 -32.82
CA SER A 92 -49.52 3.70 -33.26
C SER A 92 -50.35 4.20 -32.07
N ASN A 93 -50.45 5.53 -31.90
CA ASN A 93 -51.72 6.27 -31.94
C ASN A 93 -51.61 7.68 -31.33
N PHE A 94 -51.86 8.67 -32.19
CA PHE A 94 -52.72 9.85 -32.03
C PHE A 94 -52.60 10.81 -30.82
N PHE A 95 -52.05 12.00 -31.14
CA PHE A 95 -52.61 13.37 -31.01
C PHE A 95 -53.00 14.02 -29.65
N THR A 96 -52.44 15.24 -29.48
CA THR A 96 -52.95 16.47 -28.80
C THR A 96 -53.07 16.43 -27.26
N GLN A 97 -52.61 17.40 -26.45
CA GLN A 97 -52.76 18.87 -26.45
C GLN A 97 -51.64 19.49 -25.56
N SER A 98 -50.73 20.35 -26.05
CA SER A 98 -50.73 21.84 -25.98
C SER A 98 -50.88 22.48 -24.58
N PHE A 99 -49.85 23.20 -24.08
CA PHE A 99 -49.80 24.69 -23.93
C PHE A 99 -48.65 25.20 -23.00
N ILE A 100 -47.77 26.02 -23.60
CA ILE A 100 -47.04 27.25 -23.15
C ILE A 100 -46.13 27.26 -21.89
N PRO A 101 -44.86 27.74 -22.02
CA PRO A 101 -43.95 28.10 -20.93
C PRO A 101 -43.80 29.64 -20.74
N GLU A 102 -43.45 30.12 -19.54
CA GLU A 102 -42.59 31.31 -19.24
C GLU A 102 -42.57 31.66 -17.71
N PRO A 103 -41.70 32.54 -17.17
CA PRO A 103 -40.27 32.31 -16.90
C PRO A 103 -39.79 32.85 -15.52
N ALA A 104 -38.46 32.93 -15.37
CA ALA A 104 -37.62 33.29 -14.22
C ALA A 104 -37.82 34.65 -13.52
N LEU A 105 -37.32 34.77 -12.27
CA LEU A 105 -36.52 35.92 -11.80
C LEU A 105 -35.82 35.64 -10.45
N ALA A 106 -34.57 36.10 -10.36
CA ALA A 106 -33.64 35.95 -9.23
C ALA A 106 -33.67 37.20 -8.30
N PRO A 107 -32.66 37.48 -7.44
CA PRO A 107 -32.75 37.38 -5.97
C PRO A 107 -32.58 38.73 -5.25
N ALA A 108 -32.69 38.76 -3.91
CA ALA A 108 -32.31 39.94 -3.11
C ALA A 108 -31.83 39.58 -1.67
N PRO A 109 -31.03 40.46 -1.01
CA PRO A 109 -30.01 40.10 -0.03
C PRO A 109 -30.17 40.72 1.39
N SER A 110 -29.33 40.23 2.32
CA SER A 110 -28.66 40.84 3.50
C SER A 110 -29.36 41.73 4.57
N SER A 111 -29.22 41.27 5.82
CA SER A 111 -28.53 41.88 7.00
C SER A 111 -29.24 42.62 8.17
N HIS A 112 -28.68 42.35 9.37
CA HIS A 112 -28.65 43.07 10.68
C HIS A 112 -29.78 42.84 11.72
N LEU A 113 -29.49 42.15 12.85
CA LEU A 113 -29.18 42.62 14.25
C LEU A 113 -30.41 43.26 14.96
N GLN A 114 -30.81 42.99 16.22
CA GLN A 114 -30.06 42.83 17.47
C GLN A 114 -31.00 42.43 18.66
N LEU A 115 -30.39 41.95 19.75
CA LEU A 115 -30.79 41.75 21.17
C LEU A 115 -32.13 42.30 21.74
N GLU A 116 -32.80 41.52 22.61
CA GLU A 116 -32.99 41.79 24.07
C GLU A 116 -33.80 40.67 24.78
N ALA A 117 -33.47 40.40 26.05
CA ALA A 117 -34.22 39.64 27.06
C ALA A 117 -34.43 40.57 28.29
N PRO A 118 -35.07 40.23 29.44
CA PRO A 118 -35.72 38.99 29.88
C PRO A 118 -37.07 39.20 30.64
N GLY A 119 -37.73 38.12 31.11
CA GLY A 119 -38.84 38.24 32.08
C GLY A 119 -39.50 36.92 32.49
N HIS A 120 -39.26 36.47 33.72
CA HIS A 120 -39.91 35.35 34.40
C HIS A 120 -41.40 35.66 34.76
N ILE A 121 -42.25 34.62 34.92
CA ILE A 121 -43.17 34.38 36.06
C ILE A 121 -44.02 33.08 35.87
N GLU A 122 -43.82 32.16 36.83
CA GLU A 122 -44.69 31.21 37.58
C GLU A 122 -45.83 30.33 37.01
N LEU A 123 -45.69 29.04 37.37
CA LEU A 123 -46.61 27.94 37.73
C LEU A 123 -48.13 28.18 37.92
N SER A 124 -48.97 27.26 37.39
CA SER A 124 -49.79 26.27 38.17
C SER A 124 -51.08 25.76 37.45
N ASN A 125 -51.22 24.42 37.41
CA ASN A 125 -52.40 23.53 37.55
C ASN A 125 -53.82 23.85 36.98
N ALA A 126 -54.27 22.96 36.06
CA ALA A 126 -55.59 22.24 35.96
C ALA A 126 -56.92 23.06 35.92
N PRO A 127 -58.10 22.55 35.43
CA PRO A 127 -58.53 21.14 35.36
C PRO A 127 -59.40 20.71 34.13
N ALA A 128 -59.89 19.48 34.25
CA ALA A 128 -60.60 18.64 33.28
C ALA A 128 -62.12 18.86 33.14
N SER A 129 -62.70 18.15 32.15
CA SER A 129 -64.07 17.58 32.00
C SER A 129 -64.57 17.82 30.56
N THR A 130 -65.30 16.96 29.86
CA THR A 130 -66.23 15.86 30.22
C THR A 130 -66.54 15.09 28.93
N LEU A 131 -66.92 13.80 28.99
CA LEU A 131 -68.03 13.15 28.25
C LEU A 131 -68.10 11.64 28.62
N PRO A 132 -69.27 10.95 28.49
CA PRO A 132 -69.73 9.96 29.47
C PRO A 132 -69.89 8.49 28.98
N PHE A 133 -69.76 7.56 29.94
CA PHE A 133 -70.50 6.30 30.25
C PHE A 133 -71.31 5.58 29.13
N CYS A 134 -71.16 4.27 28.84
CA CYS A 134 -71.64 3.10 29.62
C CYS A 134 -71.10 1.74 29.07
N GLN A 135 -71.32 0.66 29.83
CA GLN A 135 -70.56 -0.58 29.99
C GLN A 135 -70.80 -1.79 29.02
N LYS A 136 -69.71 -2.56 28.86
CA LYS A 136 -69.53 -4.03 28.80
C LYS A 136 -70.25 -4.90 27.74
N ARG A 137 -69.42 -5.56 26.91
CA ARG A 137 -69.45 -7.02 26.69
C ARG A 137 -68.03 -7.57 26.46
N GLN A 138 -67.64 -8.55 27.25
CA GLN A 138 -66.40 -9.32 27.09
C GLN A 138 -66.48 -10.22 25.85
N ALA A 139 -65.46 -10.16 25.00
CA ALA A 139 -65.08 -11.24 24.09
C ALA A 139 -63.55 -11.20 23.97
N GLU A 140 -62.93 -12.37 24.09
CA GLU A 140 -61.49 -12.61 24.19
C GLU A 140 -60.72 -12.03 22.99
N ALA A 141 -59.66 -11.26 23.27
CA ALA A 141 -58.75 -10.73 22.25
C ALA A 141 -57.44 -11.54 22.27
N ALA A 142 -57.16 -12.22 21.16
CA ALA A 142 -55.83 -12.75 20.85
C ALA A 142 -54.81 -11.60 20.75
N PRO A 143 -53.54 -11.78 21.17
CA PRO A 143 -52.57 -10.71 21.14
C PRO A 143 -52.15 -10.44 19.69
N VAL A 144 -52.52 -9.28 19.18
CA VAL A 144 -51.95 -8.71 17.95
C VAL A 144 -50.50 -8.34 18.26
N ARG A 145 -49.57 -9.21 17.83
CA ARG A 145 -48.12 -8.94 17.86
C ARG A 145 -47.84 -7.76 16.92
N ASN A 146 -47.27 -6.70 17.46
CA ASN A 146 -46.97 -5.47 16.74
C ASN A 146 -46.08 -5.74 15.52
N LYS A 147 -46.51 -5.28 14.33
CA LYS A 147 -45.75 -5.35 13.06
C LYS A 147 -44.39 -4.60 13.08
N VAL A 148 -44.08 -3.88 14.17
CA VAL A 148 -42.80 -3.17 14.34
C VAL A 148 -41.69 -4.13 14.81
N ASP A 149 -42.01 -5.18 15.56
CA ASP A 149 -41.01 -6.16 16.02
C ASP A 149 -40.54 -7.07 14.86
N GLN A 150 -41.42 -7.38 13.90
CA GLN A 150 -41.06 -8.18 12.72
C GLN A 150 -40.13 -7.46 11.71
N LEU A 151 -40.09 -6.12 11.72
CA LEU A 151 -39.19 -5.35 10.86
C LEU A 151 -37.77 -5.21 11.44
N LEU A 152 -37.58 -5.53 12.72
CA LEU A 152 -36.26 -5.62 13.35
C LEU A 152 -35.72 -7.05 13.32
N ASP A 153 -36.58 -8.07 13.34
CA ASP A 153 -36.20 -9.48 13.15
C ASP A 153 -35.73 -9.79 11.70
N THR A 154 -36.16 -9.01 10.69
CA THR A 154 -35.61 -9.14 9.32
C THR A 154 -34.13 -8.76 9.23
N THR A 155 -33.54 -8.17 10.27
CA THR A 155 -32.10 -7.92 10.32
C THR A 155 -31.31 -9.21 10.53
N GLU A 156 -31.89 -10.23 11.18
CA GLU A 156 -31.24 -11.54 11.32
C GLU A 156 -31.19 -12.32 10.00
N ASP A 157 -32.18 -12.12 9.11
CA ASP A 157 -32.19 -12.73 7.78
C ASP A 157 -31.21 -12.04 6.80
N ILE A 158 -30.85 -10.77 7.03
CA ILE A 158 -29.78 -10.06 6.28
C ILE A 158 -28.38 -10.54 6.70
N VAL A 159 -28.24 -11.14 7.89
CA VAL A 159 -26.97 -11.75 8.35
C VAL A 159 -26.61 -12.98 7.50
N ALA A 160 -27.59 -13.66 6.92
CA ALA A 160 -27.37 -14.85 6.08
C ALA A 160 -26.69 -14.55 4.72
N THR A 161 -26.63 -13.29 4.28
CA THR A 161 -26.00 -12.90 3.00
C THR A 161 -24.64 -12.23 3.15
N ASN A 162 -24.16 -11.95 4.37
CA ASN A 162 -22.82 -11.44 4.59
C ASN A 162 -21.87 -12.59 5.03
N PRO A 163 -20.96 -13.08 4.17
CA PRO A 163 -20.03 -14.15 4.54
C PRO A 163 -19.11 -13.78 5.72
N TRP A 164 -19.05 -12.50 6.09
CA TRP A 164 -18.22 -11.96 7.17
C TRP A 164 -18.99 -11.68 8.46
N ALA A 165 -20.22 -12.18 8.58
CA ALA A 165 -20.98 -12.10 9.81
C ALA A 165 -20.41 -12.99 10.91
N VAL A 166 -20.18 -12.40 12.09
CA VAL A 166 -19.81 -13.13 13.30
C VAL A 166 -21.06 -13.80 13.87
N SER A 167 -21.08 -15.14 13.83
CA SER A 167 -22.19 -15.94 14.37
C SER A 167 -22.27 -15.85 15.90
N ALA A 168 -23.42 -16.25 16.46
CA ALA A 168 -23.61 -16.32 17.91
C ALA A 168 -22.56 -17.23 18.58
N ALA A 169 -22.32 -18.40 17.97
CA ALA A 169 -21.35 -19.38 18.46
C ALA A 169 -19.92 -18.84 18.43
N ALA A 170 -19.53 -18.12 17.36
CA ALA A 170 -18.22 -17.50 17.28
C ALA A 170 -18.01 -16.44 18.37
N HIS A 171 -19.02 -15.60 18.61
CA HIS A 171 -19.00 -14.57 19.65
C HIS A 171 -18.96 -15.14 21.06
N GLU A 172 -19.70 -16.23 21.31
CA GLU A 172 -19.69 -16.92 22.60
C GLU A 172 -18.31 -17.51 22.90
N ARG A 173 -17.69 -18.21 21.94
CA ARG A 173 -16.32 -18.73 22.12
C ARG A 173 -15.31 -17.63 22.36
N LEU A 174 -15.43 -16.51 21.63
CA LEU A 174 -14.60 -15.34 21.87
C LEU A 174 -14.81 -14.77 23.28
N SER A 175 -16.06 -14.70 23.75
CA SER A 175 -16.39 -14.21 25.08
C SER A 175 -15.81 -15.13 26.17
N ILE A 176 -15.89 -16.44 26.00
CA ILE A 176 -15.29 -17.42 26.93
C ILE A 176 -13.78 -17.25 26.98
N GLU A 177 -13.13 -17.11 25.81
CA GLU A 177 -11.69 -16.92 25.75
C GLU A 177 -11.28 -15.58 26.38
N PHE A 178 -11.99 -14.50 26.06
CA PHE A 178 -11.79 -13.17 26.65
C PHE A 178 -11.82 -13.19 28.18
N LEU A 179 -12.74 -13.96 28.77
CA LEU A 179 -12.86 -14.07 30.24
C LEU A 179 -11.61 -14.68 30.90
N LYS A 180 -10.86 -15.53 30.19
CA LYS A 180 -9.60 -16.11 30.72
C LYS A 180 -8.51 -15.06 30.90
N HIS A 181 -8.51 -14.03 30.06
CA HIS A 181 -7.51 -12.95 30.05
C HIS A 181 -7.99 -11.69 30.80
N ARG A 182 -9.13 -11.77 31.49
CA ARG A 182 -9.80 -10.61 32.10
C ARG A 182 -8.94 -9.86 33.13
N SER A 183 -8.02 -10.56 33.81
CA SER A 183 -7.10 -9.98 34.80
C SER A 183 -6.14 -8.95 34.20
N ASP A 184 -5.81 -9.11 32.92
CA ASP A 184 -4.75 -8.35 32.25
C ASP A 184 -5.32 -7.13 31.49
N ILE A 185 -6.63 -6.90 31.62
CA ILE A 185 -7.41 -5.97 30.79
C ILE A 185 -8.07 -4.91 31.69
N PRO A 186 -8.09 -3.62 31.31
CA PRO A 186 -8.77 -2.57 32.07
C PRO A 186 -10.21 -2.92 32.44
N GLN A 187 -10.64 -2.59 33.65
CA GLN A 187 -11.98 -2.95 34.14
C GLN A 187 -13.12 -2.34 33.29
N SER A 188 -12.88 -1.23 32.62
CA SER A 188 -13.86 -0.54 31.77
C SER A 188 -14.11 -1.20 30.41
N PHE A 189 -13.26 -2.13 29.95
CA PHE A 189 -13.44 -2.71 28.63
C PHE A 189 -14.48 -3.82 28.62
N THR A 190 -15.40 -3.72 27.66
CA THR A 190 -16.39 -4.74 27.33
C THR A 190 -16.18 -5.20 25.90
N LEU A 191 -16.27 -6.51 25.66
CA LEU A 191 -16.18 -7.07 24.32
C LEU A 191 -17.25 -6.45 23.39
N PRO A 192 -16.90 -6.04 22.15
CA PRO A 192 -17.88 -5.50 21.23
C PRO A 192 -18.99 -6.48 20.87
N SER A 193 -20.12 -5.94 20.40
CA SER A 193 -21.24 -6.74 19.91
C SER A 193 -20.86 -7.52 18.63
N ARG A 194 -21.61 -8.58 18.31
CA ARG A 194 -21.41 -9.35 17.06
C ARG A 194 -21.43 -8.46 15.81
N HIS A 195 -22.35 -7.49 15.78
CA HIS A 195 -22.50 -6.55 14.67
C HIS A 195 -21.28 -5.64 14.54
N ALA A 196 -20.74 -5.15 15.66
CA ALA A 196 -19.51 -4.36 15.66
C ALA A 196 -18.32 -5.20 15.17
N LEU A 197 -18.14 -6.42 15.69
CA LEU A 197 -17.07 -7.31 15.24
C LEU A 197 -17.17 -7.66 13.75
N SER A 198 -18.37 -7.96 13.26
CA SER A 198 -18.62 -8.25 11.83
C SER A 198 -18.23 -7.06 10.95
N ARG A 199 -18.59 -5.85 11.38
CA ARG A 199 -18.23 -4.61 10.69
C ARG A 199 -16.72 -4.37 10.68
N TYR A 200 -16.05 -4.58 11.81
CA TYR A 200 -14.60 -4.44 11.87
C TYR A 200 -13.87 -5.49 11.02
N ILE A 201 -14.29 -6.74 11.03
CA ILE A 201 -13.72 -7.78 10.15
C ILE A 201 -13.93 -7.38 8.69
N ALA A 202 -15.10 -6.89 8.31
CA ALA A 202 -15.34 -6.40 6.96
C ALA A 202 -14.44 -5.22 6.60
N SER A 203 -14.13 -4.32 7.55
CA SER A 203 -13.15 -3.25 7.36
C SER A 203 -11.72 -3.78 7.19
N TRP A 204 -11.32 -4.84 7.92
CA TRP A 204 -10.02 -5.50 7.73
C TRP A 204 -9.91 -6.13 6.33
N ILE A 205 -10.96 -6.81 5.88
CA ILE A 205 -11.02 -7.45 4.54
C ILE A 205 -10.90 -6.40 3.43
N ARG A 206 -11.48 -5.21 3.60
CA ARG A 206 -11.40 -4.14 2.58
C ARG A 206 -10.10 -3.34 2.66
N GLY A 207 -9.56 -3.13 3.86
CA GLY A 207 -8.46 -2.19 4.09
C GLY A 207 -7.08 -2.81 4.27
N TYR A 208 -7.00 -4.00 4.90
CA TYR A 208 -5.71 -4.64 5.20
C TYR A 208 -5.39 -5.77 4.24
N HIS A 209 -6.33 -6.71 4.07
CA HIS A 209 -6.13 -7.95 3.30
C HIS A 209 -5.64 -7.72 1.86
N PRO A 210 -6.15 -6.74 1.08
CA PRO A 210 -5.74 -6.55 -0.32
C PRO A 210 -4.27 -6.16 -0.48
N HIS A 211 -3.65 -5.59 0.56
CA HIS A 211 -2.24 -5.20 0.54
C HIS A 211 -1.29 -6.32 0.97
N LEU A 212 -1.80 -7.37 1.63
CA LEU A 212 -1.05 -8.55 2.04
C LEU A 212 -2.00 -9.75 2.18
N PRO A 213 -2.49 -10.34 1.07
CA PRO A 213 -3.55 -11.34 1.07
C PRO A 213 -2.98 -12.73 1.38
N PHE A 214 -2.95 -13.07 2.66
CA PHE A 214 -2.53 -14.40 3.12
C PHE A 214 -3.67 -15.31 3.59
N VAL A 215 -4.84 -14.77 3.91
CA VAL A 215 -6.03 -15.56 4.28
C VAL A 215 -6.82 -15.89 3.02
N HIS A 216 -7.14 -17.17 2.81
CA HIS A 216 -7.96 -17.60 1.67
C HIS A 216 -9.44 -17.38 2.00
N LEU A 217 -9.91 -16.16 1.71
CA LEU A 217 -11.28 -15.71 2.00
C LEU A 217 -12.37 -16.67 1.51
N PRO A 218 -12.30 -17.25 0.29
CA PRO A 218 -13.34 -18.16 -0.20
C PRO A 218 -13.58 -19.41 0.66
N THR A 219 -12.55 -19.93 1.33
CA THR A 219 -12.67 -21.12 2.20
C THR A 219 -12.66 -20.79 3.68
N THR A 220 -12.57 -19.50 4.04
CA THR A 220 -12.50 -19.07 5.43
C THR A 220 -13.87 -19.15 6.08
N ASN A 221 -13.93 -19.70 7.28
CA ASN A 221 -15.16 -19.75 8.08
C ASN A 221 -14.92 -19.14 9.46
N LEU A 222 -15.53 -17.98 9.71
CA LEU A 222 -15.45 -17.24 10.97
C LEU A 222 -15.98 -18.03 12.16
N GLU A 223 -16.96 -18.92 11.95
CA GLU A 223 -17.46 -19.80 12.99
C GLU A 223 -16.47 -20.91 13.37
N SER A 224 -15.46 -21.21 12.57
CA SER A 224 -14.41 -22.17 12.94
C SER A 224 -13.08 -21.52 13.30
N MET A 225 -12.98 -20.20 13.15
CA MET A 225 -11.78 -19.42 13.39
C MET A 225 -11.49 -19.34 14.89
N SER A 226 -10.21 -19.38 15.27
CA SER A 226 -9.81 -19.16 16.65
C SER A 226 -10.21 -17.78 17.17
N PRO A 227 -10.59 -17.67 18.45
CA PRO A 227 -10.86 -16.39 19.10
C PRO A 227 -9.72 -15.37 18.95
N VAL A 228 -8.46 -15.85 19.00
CA VAL A 228 -7.25 -15.02 18.88
C VAL A 228 -7.20 -14.33 17.52
N LEU A 229 -7.36 -15.10 16.43
CA LEU A 229 -7.34 -14.53 15.09
C LEU A 229 -8.54 -13.62 14.87
N LEU A 230 -9.75 -14.06 15.24
CA LEU A 230 -10.97 -13.29 15.05
C LEU A 230 -10.89 -11.91 15.74
N LEU A 231 -10.41 -11.87 16.99
CA LEU A 231 -10.23 -10.60 17.70
C LEU A 231 -9.12 -9.75 17.09
N THR A 232 -8.04 -10.36 16.61
CA THR A 232 -6.94 -9.64 15.96
C THR A 232 -7.41 -8.99 14.65
N LEU A 233 -8.18 -9.71 13.82
CA LEU A 233 -8.79 -9.16 12.61
C LEU A 233 -9.73 -7.99 12.93
N ALA A 234 -10.58 -8.14 13.94
CA ALA A 234 -11.49 -7.08 14.38
C ALA A 234 -10.74 -5.87 14.95
N ALA A 235 -9.69 -6.09 15.74
CA ALA A 235 -8.85 -5.03 16.29
C ALA A 235 -8.23 -4.19 15.17
N THR A 236 -7.51 -4.84 14.24
CA THR A 236 -6.89 -4.14 13.12
C THR A 236 -7.94 -3.49 12.21
N GLY A 237 -9.05 -4.18 11.94
CA GLY A 237 -10.14 -3.67 11.12
C GLY A 237 -10.85 -2.43 11.69
N SER A 238 -10.89 -2.27 13.01
CA SER A 238 -11.46 -1.06 13.61
C SER A 238 -10.63 0.21 13.35
N PHE A 239 -9.30 0.10 13.18
CA PHE A 239 -8.47 1.23 12.73
C PHE A 239 -8.85 1.66 11.31
N TYR A 240 -9.10 0.70 10.40
CA TYR A 240 -9.63 0.99 9.06
C TYR A 240 -11.08 1.50 9.07
N GLY A 241 -11.80 1.30 10.18
CA GLY A 241 -13.10 1.92 10.45
C GLY A 241 -13.02 3.27 11.17
N PHE A 242 -11.81 3.81 11.41
CA PHE A 242 -11.54 5.03 12.19
C PHE A 242 -12.05 5.01 13.64
N GLU A 243 -12.25 3.82 14.21
CA GLU A 243 -12.64 3.60 15.60
C GLU A 243 -11.43 3.23 16.45
N HIS A 244 -10.41 4.10 16.43
CA HIS A 244 -9.14 3.89 17.13
C HIS A 244 -9.27 3.53 18.61
N PRO A 245 -10.13 4.18 19.43
CA PRO A 245 -10.26 3.81 20.84
C PRO A 245 -10.68 2.35 21.06
N GLN A 246 -11.60 1.86 20.24
CA GLN A 246 -12.03 0.45 20.24
C GLN A 246 -10.91 -0.45 19.73
N GLY A 247 -10.18 0.00 18.69
CA GLY A 247 -9.03 -0.71 18.14
C GLY A 247 -7.92 -0.94 19.14
N TYR A 248 -7.42 0.11 19.80
CA TYR A 248 -6.41 -0.02 20.84
C TYR A 248 -6.83 -0.99 21.93
N THR A 249 -8.08 -0.89 22.40
CA THR A 249 -8.51 -1.74 23.49
C THR A 249 -8.61 -3.21 23.09
N MET A 250 -9.23 -3.52 21.94
CA MET A 250 -9.23 -4.89 21.40
C MET A 250 -7.81 -5.40 21.10
N TYR A 251 -6.95 -4.51 20.64
CA TYR A 251 -5.57 -4.82 20.27
C TYR A 251 -4.75 -5.32 21.45
N PHE A 252 -4.78 -4.61 22.59
CA PHE A 252 -4.07 -5.05 23.79
C PHE A 252 -4.56 -6.41 24.31
N VAL A 253 -5.86 -6.68 24.18
CA VAL A 253 -6.45 -7.98 24.52
C VAL A 253 -5.95 -9.07 23.59
N ALA A 254 -6.02 -8.84 22.27
CA ALA A 254 -5.51 -9.79 21.27
C ALA A 254 -4.01 -10.09 21.50
N LYS A 255 -3.21 -9.06 21.78
CA LYS A 255 -1.79 -9.19 22.13
C LYS A 255 -1.58 -10.05 23.38
N ALA A 256 -2.37 -9.84 24.44
CA ALA A 256 -2.30 -10.65 25.65
C ALA A 256 -2.62 -12.13 25.37
N MET A 257 -3.66 -12.39 24.57
CA MET A 257 -4.03 -13.73 24.13
C MET A 257 -2.89 -14.39 23.33
N ILE A 258 -2.31 -13.69 22.35
CA ILE A 258 -1.16 -14.19 21.57
C ILE A 258 0.02 -14.52 22.49
N ASN A 259 0.38 -13.61 23.39
CA ASN A 259 1.49 -13.82 24.32
C ASN A 259 1.26 -15.02 25.25
N HIS A 260 0.03 -15.20 25.73
CA HIS A 260 -0.34 -16.36 26.54
C HIS A 260 -0.13 -17.67 25.79
N GLU A 261 -0.60 -17.75 24.54
CA GLU A 261 -0.44 -18.95 23.70
C GLU A 261 1.04 -19.26 23.39
N LEU A 262 1.84 -18.23 23.10
CA LEU A 262 3.28 -18.37 22.89
C LEU A 262 4.00 -18.79 24.18
N GLU A 263 3.61 -18.23 25.32
CA GLU A 263 4.17 -18.60 26.61
C GLU A 263 3.79 -20.01 27.03
N GLU A 264 2.55 -20.45 26.80
CA GLU A 264 2.13 -21.81 27.11
C GLU A 264 2.92 -22.83 26.28
N ARG A 265 3.17 -22.55 24.99
CA ARG A 265 4.08 -23.37 24.15
C ARG A 265 5.49 -23.44 24.72
N ARG A 266 6.04 -22.30 25.18
CA ARG A 266 7.37 -22.26 25.85
C ARG A 266 7.37 -23.03 27.15
N ARG A 267 6.34 -22.87 27.99
CA ARG A 267 6.19 -23.54 29.28
C ARG A 267 6.08 -25.06 29.12
N VAL A 268 5.28 -25.52 28.15
CA VAL A 268 5.20 -26.93 27.78
C VAL A 268 6.58 -27.43 27.40
N SER A 269 7.30 -26.74 26.50
CA SER A 269 8.68 -27.11 26.12
C SER A 269 9.61 -27.18 27.33
N ASN A 270 9.62 -26.17 28.20
CA ASN A 270 10.47 -26.06 29.39
C ASN A 270 10.16 -27.10 30.47
N ARG A 271 8.89 -27.53 30.61
CA ARG A 271 8.50 -28.55 31.60
C ARG A 271 9.25 -29.88 31.38
N HIS A 272 9.67 -30.18 30.15
CA HIS A 272 10.48 -31.36 29.87
C HIS A 272 11.89 -31.27 30.45
N ILE A 273 12.48 -30.06 30.51
CA ILE A 273 13.78 -29.83 31.15
C ILE A 273 13.68 -30.03 32.67
N LEU A 274 12.55 -29.65 33.27
CA LEU A 274 12.31 -29.88 34.70
C LEU A 274 12.09 -31.36 35.05
N ASN A 275 11.56 -32.14 34.10
CA ASN A 275 11.26 -33.55 34.28
C ASN A 275 12.43 -34.48 33.91
N GLY A 276 13.54 -33.96 33.38
CA GLY A 276 14.74 -34.74 33.04
C GLY A 276 15.96 -33.86 32.75
N PHE A 277 17.11 -34.21 33.34
CA PHE A 277 18.37 -33.50 33.07
C PHE A 277 18.95 -33.90 31.71
N PRO A 278 19.50 -32.97 30.92
CA PRO A 278 20.29 -33.30 29.73
C PRO A 278 21.41 -34.29 30.07
N ARG A 279 21.77 -35.21 29.16
CA ARG A 279 22.80 -36.24 29.40
C ARG A 279 24.14 -35.69 29.90
N PHE A 280 24.52 -34.47 29.48
CA PHE A 280 25.76 -33.81 29.93
C PHE A 280 25.69 -33.30 31.38
N ALA A 281 24.48 -33.11 31.92
CA ALA A 281 24.21 -32.63 33.28
C ALA A 281 23.79 -33.76 34.23
N ALA A 282 23.58 -34.98 33.72
CA ALA A 282 23.25 -36.15 34.53
C ALA A 282 24.48 -36.64 35.32
N LEU A 283 24.31 -36.89 36.62
CA LEU A 283 25.37 -37.44 37.46
C LEU A 283 25.55 -38.95 37.20
N PRO A 284 26.79 -39.49 37.21
CA PRO A 284 27.08 -40.89 36.84
C PRO A 284 26.43 -41.97 37.71
N THR A 285 25.83 -41.60 38.85
CA THR A 285 25.33 -42.52 39.88
C THR A 285 23.82 -42.76 39.82
N SER A 286 23.08 -42.07 38.96
CA SER A 286 21.66 -42.32 38.78
C SER A 286 21.44 -43.32 37.65
N SER A 287 20.75 -44.42 37.94
CA SER A 287 20.11 -45.30 36.96
C SER A 287 18.96 -44.56 36.28
N THR A 288 19.28 -43.45 35.62
CA THR A 288 18.33 -42.63 34.88
C THR A 288 18.31 -43.16 33.45
N GLU A 289 17.13 -43.62 33.04
CA GLU A 289 16.82 -44.01 31.66
C GLU A 289 17.38 -42.96 30.70
N VAL A 290 18.04 -43.43 29.65
CA VAL A 290 18.57 -42.59 28.58
C VAL A 290 17.40 -41.79 28.02
N TYR A 291 17.35 -40.49 28.31
CA TYR A 291 16.31 -39.62 27.81
C TYR A 291 16.66 -39.20 26.38
N ASP A 292 16.04 -39.86 25.41
CA ASP A 292 15.98 -39.33 24.04
C ASP A 292 15.13 -38.05 24.08
N PRO A 293 15.61 -36.91 23.55
CA PRO A 293 14.81 -35.70 23.49
C PRO A 293 13.56 -35.99 22.65
N PRO A 294 12.34 -35.97 23.20
CA PRO A 294 11.17 -36.11 22.38
C PRO A 294 10.98 -34.79 21.61
N THR A 295 10.78 -34.89 20.30
CA THR A 295 10.24 -33.82 19.47
C THR A 295 8.82 -33.48 19.97
N ASN A 296 8.72 -32.61 20.97
CA ASN A 296 7.47 -32.31 21.69
C ASN A 296 6.52 -31.35 20.97
N HIS A 297 6.79 -30.99 19.72
CA HIS A 297 5.77 -30.39 18.88
C HIS A 297 4.97 -31.52 18.24
N PRO A 298 3.63 -31.44 18.14
CA PRO A 298 2.91 -32.38 17.29
C PRO A 298 3.60 -32.37 15.93
N ALA A 299 4.07 -33.54 15.48
CA ALA A 299 4.76 -33.68 14.20
C ALA A 299 3.91 -33.10 13.05
N VAL A 300 2.59 -33.07 13.26
CA VAL A 300 1.59 -32.54 12.35
C VAL A 300 1.29 -31.08 12.67
N LEU A 301 1.39 -30.24 11.66
CA LEU A 301 0.91 -28.86 11.67
C LEU A 301 -0.61 -28.81 11.92
N THR A 302 -1.04 -27.99 12.88
CA THR A 302 -2.46 -27.80 13.18
C THR A 302 -2.99 -26.52 12.53
N LYS A 303 -4.31 -26.44 12.30
CA LYS A 303 -4.98 -25.20 11.84
C LYS A 303 -4.64 -24.01 12.77
N PHE A 304 -4.64 -24.27 14.08
CA PHE A 304 -4.36 -23.26 15.10
C PHE A 304 -2.93 -22.71 15.02
N ASP A 305 -1.94 -23.51 14.60
CA ASP A 305 -0.56 -23.02 14.39
C ASP A 305 -0.51 -21.91 13.34
N ILE A 306 -1.25 -22.09 12.24
CA ILE A 306 -1.33 -21.10 11.16
C ILE A 306 -2.12 -19.89 11.62
N GLU A 307 -3.27 -20.07 12.28
CA GLU A 307 -4.06 -18.95 12.80
C GLU A 307 -3.33 -18.13 13.87
N LEU A 308 -2.52 -18.77 14.73
CA LEU A 308 -1.67 -18.08 15.70
C LEU A 308 -0.55 -17.31 14.98
N LEU A 309 0.07 -17.90 13.95
CA LEU A 309 1.04 -17.19 13.12
C LEU A 309 0.40 -15.98 12.45
N GLN A 310 -0.79 -16.13 11.86
CA GLN A 310 -1.56 -15.04 11.25
C GLN A 310 -1.84 -13.92 12.26
N SER A 311 -2.30 -14.29 13.45
CA SER A 311 -2.58 -13.34 14.54
C SER A 311 -1.32 -12.55 14.93
N LEU A 312 -0.20 -13.24 15.13
CA LEU A 312 1.08 -12.62 15.50
C LEU A 312 1.63 -11.73 14.37
N LEU A 313 1.51 -12.16 13.11
CA LEU A 313 1.88 -11.36 11.93
C LEU A 313 1.09 -10.06 11.88
N ILE A 314 -0.24 -10.12 12.02
CA ILE A 314 -1.12 -8.94 11.98
C ILE A 314 -0.80 -8.02 13.15
N ALA A 315 -0.59 -8.59 14.34
CA ALA A 315 -0.24 -7.84 15.54
C ALA A 315 1.07 -7.06 15.36
N VAL A 316 2.15 -7.74 14.98
CA VAL A 316 3.46 -7.13 14.75
C VAL A 316 3.39 -6.05 13.65
N MET A 317 2.73 -6.36 12.53
CA MET A 317 2.59 -5.39 11.43
C MET A 317 1.81 -4.16 11.88
N THR A 318 0.66 -4.33 12.54
CA THR A 318 -0.19 -3.23 13.00
C THR A 318 0.55 -2.35 14.01
N MET A 319 1.19 -2.94 15.04
CA MET A 319 1.98 -2.19 16.02
C MET A 319 3.12 -1.41 15.41
N SER A 320 3.73 -1.93 14.34
CA SER A 320 4.81 -1.25 13.65
C SER A 320 4.37 0.08 13.05
N TRP A 321 3.09 0.31 12.82
CA TRP A 321 2.59 1.54 12.18
C TRP A 321 1.78 2.45 13.11
N LEU A 322 1.33 1.92 14.26
CA LEU A 322 0.74 2.69 15.35
C LEU A 322 1.84 3.50 16.09
N ASP A 323 1.62 3.79 17.37
CA ASP A 323 2.43 4.67 18.18
C ASP A 323 3.89 4.20 18.36
N GLY A 324 4.80 5.14 18.58
CA GLY A 324 6.23 4.87 18.83
C GLY A 324 6.52 3.75 19.85
N PRO A 325 5.94 3.76 21.07
CA PRO A 325 6.14 2.67 22.04
C PRO A 325 5.66 1.31 21.52
N LEU A 326 4.57 1.28 20.74
CA LEU A 326 4.10 0.03 20.12
C LEU A 326 5.06 -0.45 19.04
N ALA A 327 5.71 0.45 18.29
CA ALA A 327 6.73 0.06 17.32
C ALA A 327 7.96 -0.61 17.99
N GLU A 328 8.40 -0.12 19.15
CA GLU A 328 9.46 -0.77 19.93
C GLU A 328 9.05 -2.15 20.45
N GLU A 329 7.84 -2.28 20.97
CA GLU A 329 7.30 -3.58 21.38
C GLU A 329 7.13 -4.53 20.18
N ALA A 330 6.75 -4.01 19.00
CA ALA A 330 6.65 -4.78 17.78
C ALA A 330 8.00 -5.44 17.44
N LEU A 331 9.12 -4.72 17.57
CA LEU A 331 10.46 -5.26 17.35
C LEU A 331 10.81 -6.42 18.30
N ALA A 332 10.34 -6.37 19.55
CA ALA A 332 10.48 -7.46 20.50
C ALA A 332 9.63 -8.68 20.10
N MET A 333 8.37 -8.46 19.71
CA MET A 333 7.47 -9.50 19.23
C MET A 333 7.91 -10.11 17.89
N SER A 334 8.66 -9.38 17.05
CA SER A 334 9.23 -9.88 15.79
C SER A 334 10.20 -11.04 15.99
N SER A 335 10.88 -11.12 17.13
CA SER A 335 11.69 -12.29 17.49
C SER A 335 10.82 -13.52 17.73
N GLN A 336 9.64 -13.35 18.32
CA GLN A 336 8.67 -14.43 18.51
C GLN A 336 8.02 -14.84 17.19
N LEU A 337 7.72 -13.86 16.32
CA LEU A 337 7.23 -14.11 14.95
C LEU A 337 8.24 -14.97 14.19
N THR A 338 9.53 -14.59 14.22
CA THR A 338 10.62 -15.36 13.59
C THR A 338 10.69 -16.79 14.12
N ALA A 339 10.61 -16.97 15.46
CA ALA A 339 10.68 -18.28 16.08
C ALA A 339 9.50 -19.19 15.66
N LEU A 340 8.28 -18.65 15.66
CA LEU A 340 7.08 -19.38 15.25
C LEU A 340 7.09 -19.72 13.76
N THR A 341 7.49 -18.78 12.89
CA THR A 341 7.65 -19.02 11.44
C THR A 341 8.63 -20.16 11.18
N ARG A 342 9.81 -20.14 11.83
CA ARG A 342 10.82 -21.21 11.69
C ARG A 342 10.34 -22.55 12.23
N ASP A 343 9.59 -22.56 13.33
CA ASP A 343 9.00 -23.79 13.85
C ASP A 343 8.00 -24.41 12.85
N ILE A 344 7.15 -23.58 12.23
CA ILE A 344 6.20 -24.03 11.19
C ILE A 344 6.95 -24.51 9.94
N LEU A 345 7.99 -23.80 9.49
CA LEU A 345 8.82 -24.22 8.34
C LEU A 345 9.43 -25.62 8.53
N LYS A 346 9.85 -25.96 9.75
CA LYS A 346 10.41 -27.29 10.08
C LYS A 346 9.39 -28.42 10.04
N ARG A 347 8.10 -28.10 10.19
CA ARG A 347 6.99 -29.07 10.28
C ARG A 347 6.15 -29.12 9.01
N LEU A 348 6.60 -28.49 7.92
CA LEU A 348 5.87 -28.52 6.65
C LEU A 348 5.65 -29.97 6.18
N PRO A 349 4.43 -30.30 5.75
CA PRO A 349 4.16 -31.64 5.21
C PRO A 349 4.90 -31.84 3.89
N GLU A 350 5.17 -33.10 3.54
CA GLU A 350 5.58 -33.44 2.19
C GLU A 350 4.48 -33.03 1.20
N GLU A 351 4.88 -32.52 0.02
CA GLU A 351 3.92 -32.09 -1.00
C GLU A 351 3.14 -33.30 -1.52
N HIS A 352 1.87 -33.40 -1.13
CA HIS A 352 0.93 -34.35 -1.69
C HIS A 352 0.03 -33.64 -2.72
N PRO A 353 -0.39 -34.32 -3.79
CA PRO A 353 -1.36 -33.76 -4.71
C PRO A 353 -2.64 -33.41 -3.94
N ASN A 354 -3.01 -32.13 -3.95
CA ASN A 354 -4.22 -31.66 -3.29
C ASN A 354 -5.44 -32.08 -4.10
N ASP A 355 -6.18 -33.05 -3.57
CA ASP A 355 -7.35 -33.63 -4.24
C ASP A 355 -8.59 -32.71 -4.20
N THR A 356 -8.64 -31.73 -3.29
CA THR A 356 -9.78 -30.80 -3.15
C THR A 356 -9.35 -29.34 -3.14
N TRP A 357 -10.27 -28.46 -3.56
CA TRP A 357 -10.07 -27.01 -3.59
C TRP A 357 -9.82 -26.44 -2.18
N GLU A 358 -10.49 -26.96 -1.16
CA GLU A 358 -10.33 -26.53 0.23
C GLU A 358 -8.94 -26.89 0.78
N ASN A 359 -8.44 -28.09 0.46
CA ASN A 359 -7.09 -28.51 0.88
C ASN A 359 -6.02 -27.70 0.16
N TRP A 360 -6.19 -27.46 -1.14
CA TRP A 360 -5.33 -26.56 -1.90
C TRP A 360 -5.33 -25.13 -1.33
N GLY A 361 -6.50 -24.58 -1.01
CA GLY A 361 -6.64 -23.24 -0.45
C GLY A 361 -5.92 -23.09 0.90
N ARG A 362 -5.98 -24.11 1.77
CA ARG A 362 -5.23 -24.14 3.04
C ARG A 362 -3.72 -24.17 2.83
N ASP A 363 -3.25 -24.91 1.82
CA ASP A 363 -1.82 -24.99 1.50
C ASP A 363 -1.28 -23.70 0.91
N GLU A 364 -2.05 -23.03 0.05
CA GLU A 364 -1.74 -21.72 -0.51
C GLU A 364 -1.77 -20.63 0.59
N GLU A 365 -2.79 -20.63 1.45
CA GLU A 365 -2.88 -19.77 2.64
C GLU A 365 -1.66 -19.95 3.56
N ARG A 366 -1.23 -21.19 3.82
CA ARG A 366 -0.02 -21.47 4.60
C ARG A 366 1.22 -20.84 3.96
N ARG A 367 1.42 -21.04 2.65
CA ARG A 367 2.58 -20.48 1.93
C ARG A 367 2.57 -18.95 1.96
N ARG A 368 1.44 -18.32 1.66
CA ARG A 368 1.27 -16.86 1.72
C ARG A 368 1.43 -16.31 3.13
N THR A 369 0.98 -17.02 4.17
CA THR A 369 1.15 -16.64 5.58
C THR A 369 2.63 -16.64 5.98
N LEU A 370 3.38 -17.68 5.61
CA LEU A 370 4.82 -17.77 5.88
C LEU A 370 5.61 -16.64 5.18
N LEU A 371 5.31 -16.37 3.92
CA LEU A 371 5.91 -15.27 3.18
C LEU A 371 5.47 -13.90 3.70
N SER A 372 4.24 -13.76 4.21
CA SER A 372 3.77 -12.52 4.84
C SER A 372 4.47 -12.24 6.17
N ALA A 373 4.78 -13.28 6.95
CA ALA A 373 5.61 -13.15 8.14
C ALA A 373 7.03 -12.68 7.77
N TYR A 374 7.64 -13.30 6.75
CA TYR A 374 8.92 -12.83 6.17
C TYR A 374 8.84 -11.36 5.74
N PHE A 375 7.78 -11.00 5.03
CA PHE A 375 7.54 -9.64 4.57
C PHE A 375 7.48 -8.63 5.71
N THR A 376 6.75 -8.97 6.78
CA THR A 376 6.58 -8.13 7.97
C THR A 376 7.92 -7.86 8.65
N LEU A 377 8.75 -8.89 8.81
CA LEU A 377 10.09 -8.76 9.41
C LEU A 377 11.02 -7.89 8.56
N ASN A 378 10.95 -8.02 7.24
CA ASN A 378 11.77 -7.27 6.31
C ASN A 378 11.35 -5.81 6.19
N ILE A 379 10.04 -5.50 6.19
CA ILE A 379 9.62 -4.10 6.11
C ILE A 379 9.98 -3.34 7.40
N GLN A 380 9.99 -4.00 8.57
CA GLN A 380 10.56 -3.43 9.80
C GLN A 380 12.07 -3.19 9.69
N THR A 381 12.81 -4.09 9.03
CA THR A 381 14.25 -3.89 8.77
C THR A 381 14.46 -2.58 8.00
N ILE A 382 13.72 -2.38 6.93
CA ILE A 382 13.85 -1.19 6.08
C ILE A 382 13.38 0.07 6.81
N CYS A 383 12.25 0.00 7.53
CA CYS A 383 11.64 1.16 8.18
C CYS A 383 12.36 1.58 9.48
N PHE A 384 12.87 0.63 10.26
CA PHE A 384 13.47 0.88 11.57
C PHE A 384 14.99 0.69 11.59
N ASN A 385 15.60 0.38 10.43
CA ASN A 385 17.04 0.15 10.31
C ASN A 385 17.56 -0.88 11.32
N VAL A 386 16.82 -1.98 11.48
CA VAL A 386 17.20 -3.14 12.32
C VAL A 386 17.67 -4.29 11.43
N PRO A 387 18.56 -5.18 11.89
CA PRO A 387 19.02 -6.31 11.09
C PRO A 387 17.87 -7.27 10.67
N PRO A 388 17.88 -7.81 9.44
CA PRO A 388 16.90 -8.80 9.01
C PRO A 388 16.99 -10.05 9.90
N LYS A 389 15.83 -10.57 10.32
CA LYS A 389 15.76 -11.75 11.21
C LYS A 389 15.72 -13.08 10.45
N MET A 390 15.38 -13.04 9.16
CA MET A 390 15.26 -14.22 8.29
C MET A 390 15.84 -13.95 6.90
N THR A 391 16.24 -15.00 6.19
CA THR A 391 16.76 -14.91 4.82
C THR A 391 15.81 -15.59 3.82
N ALA A 392 15.86 -15.15 2.56
CA ALA A 392 15.09 -15.75 1.46
C ALA A 392 15.39 -17.26 1.28
N THR A 393 16.60 -17.71 1.66
CA THR A 393 17.05 -19.10 1.58
C THR A 393 16.36 -20.03 2.58
N GLU A 394 15.60 -19.51 3.54
CA GLU A 394 14.80 -20.34 4.47
C GLU A 394 13.49 -20.82 3.82
N PHE A 395 13.07 -20.23 2.69
CA PHE A 395 11.80 -20.52 2.02
C PHE A 395 12.05 -21.35 0.77
N SER A 396 11.99 -22.68 0.88
CA SER A 396 12.30 -23.62 -0.20
C SER A 396 11.06 -24.27 -0.82
N PHE A 397 9.95 -23.54 -0.93
CA PHE A 397 8.70 -24.03 -1.52
C PHE A 397 8.28 -23.24 -2.76
N GLU A 398 7.21 -23.69 -3.40
CA GLU A 398 6.65 -23.12 -4.63
C GLU A 398 6.19 -21.66 -4.46
N LEU A 399 6.39 -20.85 -5.49
CA LEU A 399 5.84 -19.50 -5.55
C LEU A 399 4.32 -19.52 -5.34
N PRO A 400 3.77 -18.53 -4.62
CA PRO A 400 2.33 -18.34 -4.50
C PRO A 400 1.65 -18.23 -5.86
N CYS A 401 0.40 -18.69 -5.94
CA CYS A 401 -0.39 -18.61 -7.17
C CYS A 401 -0.80 -17.15 -7.49
N SER A 402 -1.38 -16.94 -8.68
CA SER A 402 -1.92 -15.64 -9.08
C SER A 402 -3.12 -15.22 -8.20
N GLU A 403 -3.39 -13.92 -8.14
CA GLU A 403 -4.55 -13.42 -7.40
C GLU A 403 -5.88 -13.94 -7.95
N VAL A 404 -5.97 -14.22 -9.25
CA VAL A 404 -7.17 -14.79 -9.88
C VAL A 404 -7.40 -16.23 -9.41
N GLU A 405 -6.34 -17.04 -9.26
CA GLU A 405 -6.47 -18.40 -8.73
C GLU A 405 -6.78 -18.38 -7.23
N PHE A 406 -6.10 -17.52 -6.46
CA PHE A 406 -6.30 -17.39 -5.01
C PHE A 406 -7.69 -16.87 -4.62
N ASN A 407 -8.29 -16.01 -5.43
CA ASN A 407 -9.62 -15.45 -5.15
C ASN A 407 -10.75 -16.21 -5.87
N ALA A 408 -10.47 -17.38 -6.46
CA ALA A 408 -11.51 -18.19 -7.08
C ALA A 408 -12.59 -18.54 -6.04
N PRO A 409 -13.89 -18.25 -6.29
CA PRO A 409 -14.94 -18.39 -5.27
C PRO A 409 -15.37 -19.85 -5.02
N ASP A 410 -15.07 -20.75 -5.96
CA ASP A 410 -15.51 -22.14 -5.92
C ASP A 410 -14.52 -23.06 -6.65
N SER A 411 -14.68 -24.37 -6.43
CA SER A 411 -13.82 -25.41 -7.02
C SER A 411 -13.89 -25.45 -8.56
N GLU A 412 -15.03 -25.13 -9.17
CA GLU A 412 -15.18 -25.16 -10.64
C GLU A 412 -14.37 -24.04 -11.29
N THR A 413 -14.49 -22.83 -10.76
CA THR A 413 -13.75 -21.64 -11.18
C THR A 413 -12.26 -21.83 -10.98
N TRP A 414 -11.85 -22.35 -9.83
CA TRP A 414 -10.45 -22.71 -9.55
C TRP A 414 -9.89 -23.69 -10.59
N ASN A 415 -10.59 -24.81 -10.85
CA ASN A 415 -10.18 -25.79 -11.86
C ASN A 415 -10.11 -25.21 -13.28
N ARG A 416 -10.97 -24.24 -13.62
CA ARG A 416 -10.93 -23.53 -14.90
C ARG A 416 -9.71 -22.63 -15.05
N VAL A 417 -9.32 -21.92 -13.99
CA VAL A 417 -8.11 -21.06 -13.97
C VAL A 417 -6.87 -21.94 -14.06
N ARG A 418 -6.78 -22.97 -13.23
CA ARG A 418 -5.63 -23.86 -13.13
C ARG A 418 -5.31 -24.59 -14.45
N ARG A 419 -6.32 -24.95 -15.23
CA ARG A 419 -6.15 -25.57 -16.56
C ARG A 419 -5.46 -24.67 -17.59
N LYS A 420 -5.45 -23.35 -17.38
CA LYS A 420 -4.82 -22.37 -18.28
C LYS A 420 -3.37 -22.05 -17.87
N VAL A 421 -2.96 -22.42 -16.66
CA VAL A 421 -1.63 -22.13 -16.12
C VAL A 421 -0.69 -23.30 -16.42
N ASP A 422 0.55 -23.02 -16.82
CA ASP A 422 1.57 -24.06 -17.03
C ASP A 422 1.78 -24.83 -15.71
N PRO A 423 1.73 -26.18 -15.72
CA PRO A 423 1.99 -27.01 -14.53
C PRO A 423 3.40 -26.87 -13.93
N ARG A 424 4.30 -26.09 -14.52
CA ARG A 424 5.64 -25.81 -13.94
C ARG A 424 5.52 -24.99 -12.65
N LYS A 425 5.48 -25.72 -11.54
CA LYS A 425 5.67 -25.22 -10.19
C LYS A 425 7.10 -24.68 -10.05
N LEU A 426 7.25 -23.36 -10.05
CA LEU A 426 8.55 -22.73 -9.82
C LEU A 426 8.79 -22.51 -8.34
N ASN A 427 9.98 -22.88 -7.89
CA ASN A 427 10.42 -22.67 -6.52
C ASN A 427 10.84 -21.22 -6.29
N PHE A 428 10.48 -20.66 -5.13
CA PHE A 428 10.82 -19.29 -4.74
C PHE A 428 12.33 -19.01 -4.85
N GLN A 429 13.19 -19.92 -4.38
CA GLN A 429 14.64 -19.73 -4.40
C GLN A 429 15.22 -19.77 -5.81
N SER A 430 14.66 -20.63 -6.67
CA SER A 430 15.08 -20.73 -8.07
C SER A 430 14.79 -19.44 -8.83
N CYS A 431 13.59 -18.88 -8.66
CA CYS A 431 13.24 -17.59 -9.25
C CYS A 431 14.10 -16.46 -8.69
N PHE A 432 14.33 -16.46 -7.38
CA PHE A 432 15.19 -15.47 -6.76
C PHE A 432 16.63 -15.53 -7.28
N LYS A 433 17.19 -16.73 -7.43
CA LYS A 433 18.51 -16.94 -8.03
C LYS A 433 18.58 -16.48 -9.49
N GLN A 434 17.53 -16.75 -10.27
CA GLN A 434 17.43 -16.32 -11.67
C GLN A 434 17.50 -14.79 -11.77
N LEU A 435 16.70 -14.09 -10.96
CA LEU A 435 16.74 -12.62 -10.89
C LEU A 435 18.13 -12.10 -10.49
N LEU A 436 18.75 -12.67 -9.44
CA LEU A 436 20.12 -12.29 -9.03
C LEU A 436 21.18 -12.54 -10.11
N SER A 437 20.89 -13.42 -11.08
CA SER A 437 21.76 -13.67 -12.23
C SER A 437 21.55 -12.65 -13.36
N GLY A 438 20.63 -11.69 -13.20
CA GLY A 438 20.24 -10.72 -14.22
C GLY A 438 19.30 -11.28 -15.29
N GLU A 439 18.78 -12.50 -15.08
CA GLU A 439 17.90 -13.17 -16.05
C GLU A 439 16.43 -12.90 -15.71
N PRO A 440 15.61 -12.45 -16.68
CA PRO A 440 14.19 -12.22 -16.45
C PRO A 440 13.45 -13.53 -16.22
N LEU A 441 12.44 -13.49 -15.35
CA LEU A 441 11.45 -14.56 -15.19
C LEU A 441 10.54 -14.64 -16.43
N ALA A 442 10.01 -15.84 -16.70
CA ALA A 442 9.05 -16.02 -17.77
C ALA A 442 7.75 -15.26 -17.47
N LYS A 443 7.03 -14.79 -18.51
CA LYS A 443 5.82 -13.97 -18.35
C LYS A 443 4.71 -14.66 -17.57
N GLU A 444 4.68 -15.99 -17.58
CA GLU A 444 3.73 -16.79 -16.81
C GLU A 444 3.96 -16.67 -15.30
N VAL A 445 5.21 -16.46 -14.88
CA VAL A 445 5.62 -16.21 -13.49
C VAL A 445 5.27 -14.77 -13.08
N SER A 446 5.37 -13.85 -14.03
CA SER A 446 4.94 -12.46 -13.86
C SER A 446 3.47 -12.32 -13.47
N ALA A 447 2.64 -13.31 -13.80
CA ALA A 447 1.24 -13.36 -13.40
C ALA A 447 1.02 -13.68 -11.91
N THR A 448 2.07 -13.91 -11.12
CA THR A 448 1.97 -14.10 -9.65
C THR A 448 2.27 -12.79 -8.91
N GLU A 449 1.26 -11.94 -8.77
CA GLU A 449 1.43 -10.59 -8.19
C GLU A 449 2.00 -10.64 -6.77
N PHE A 450 1.51 -11.57 -5.93
CA PHE A 450 2.02 -11.78 -4.59
C PHE A 450 3.45 -12.34 -4.59
N GLY A 451 3.74 -13.31 -5.46
CA GLY A 451 5.08 -13.91 -5.59
C GLY A 451 6.13 -12.85 -5.98
N ASN A 452 5.82 -12.03 -6.97
CA ASN A 452 6.68 -10.93 -7.40
C ASN A 452 6.87 -9.88 -6.32
N TYR A 453 5.83 -9.58 -5.54
CA TYR A 453 5.92 -8.67 -4.41
C TYR A 453 6.93 -9.16 -3.36
N MET A 454 6.96 -10.47 -3.09
CA MET A 454 7.95 -11.08 -2.18
C MET A 454 9.37 -11.09 -2.80
N LEU A 455 9.49 -11.29 -4.11
CA LEU A 455 10.78 -11.30 -4.81
C LEU A 455 11.45 -9.92 -4.81
N ILE A 456 10.72 -8.83 -5.11
CA ILE A 456 11.29 -7.48 -5.09
C ILE A 456 11.72 -7.06 -3.69
N GLN A 457 10.95 -7.41 -2.66
CA GLN A 457 11.35 -7.16 -1.29
C GLN A 457 12.60 -7.97 -0.91
N SER A 458 12.71 -9.21 -1.39
CA SER A 458 13.91 -10.04 -1.17
C SER A 458 15.15 -9.42 -1.81
N LEU A 459 15.03 -8.84 -3.02
CA LEU A 459 16.12 -8.10 -3.67
C LEU A 459 16.54 -6.87 -2.84
N LEU A 460 15.57 -6.09 -2.35
CA LEU A 460 15.82 -4.96 -1.45
C LEU A 460 16.58 -5.39 -0.19
N ILE A 461 16.24 -6.54 0.41
CA ILE A 461 16.94 -7.06 1.59
C ILE A 461 18.35 -7.57 1.27
N GLN A 462 18.62 -8.10 0.07
CA GLN A 462 20.01 -8.40 -0.32
C GLN A 462 20.85 -7.13 -0.48
N ILE A 463 20.29 -6.08 -1.09
CA ILE A 463 20.94 -4.77 -1.16
C ILE A 463 21.22 -4.21 0.25
N TYR A 464 20.33 -4.44 1.21
CA TYR A 464 20.55 -4.11 2.62
C TYR A 464 21.77 -4.87 3.19
N PHE A 465 21.84 -6.19 3.00
CA PHE A 465 22.97 -6.98 3.48
C PHE A 465 24.32 -6.53 2.92
N GLU A 466 24.40 -6.27 1.61
CA GLU A 466 25.63 -5.77 0.97
C GLU A 466 26.13 -4.48 1.61
N ARG A 467 25.21 -3.58 1.95
CA ARG A 467 25.55 -2.32 2.63
C ARG A 467 25.98 -2.51 4.07
N GLN A 468 25.37 -3.42 4.81
CA GLN A 468 25.78 -3.71 6.18
C GLN A 468 27.16 -4.37 6.24
N VAL A 469 27.49 -5.19 5.24
CA VAL A 469 28.83 -5.80 5.11
C VAL A 469 29.86 -4.78 4.63
N SER A 470 29.45 -3.79 3.82
CA SER A 470 30.29 -2.68 3.40
C SER A 470 30.64 -1.78 4.59
N SER A 471 31.75 -2.07 5.25
CA SER A 471 32.19 -1.32 6.43
C SER A 471 32.68 0.07 6.05
N ALA A 472 32.00 1.09 6.55
CA ALA A 472 32.45 2.49 6.48
C ALA A 472 33.82 2.72 7.16
N LEU A 473 34.26 1.79 8.02
CA LEU A 473 35.59 1.85 8.65
C LEU A 473 36.71 1.44 7.70
N LEU A 474 36.41 0.62 6.68
CA LEU A 474 37.40 0.10 5.72
C LEU A 474 37.41 0.92 4.43
N SER A 475 36.26 1.43 4.01
CA SER A 475 36.13 2.34 2.87
C SER A 475 35.29 3.54 3.31
N PRO A 476 35.83 4.77 3.27
CA PRO A 476 35.05 5.96 3.58
C PRO A 476 34.05 6.31 2.46
N SER A 477 34.07 5.59 1.32
CA SER A 477 33.09 5.83 0.25
C SER A 477 31.70 5.37 0.68
N PRO A 478 30.66 6.21 0.56
CA PRO A 478 29.28 5.81 0.83
C PRO A 478 28.67 4.91 -0.27
N SER A 479 29.39 4.73 -1.39
CA SER A 479 28.95 3.91 -2.52
C SER A 479 29.36 2.45 -2.38
N LEU A 480 28.51 1.55 -2.85
CA LEU A 480 28.88 0.14 -3.07
C LEU A 480 29.90 0.03 -4.22
N SER A 481 30.52 -1.15 -4.35
CA SER A 481 31.39 -1.43 -5.50
C SER A 481 30.60 -1.41 -6.81
N GLU A 482 31.22 -0.97 -7.90
CA GLU A 482 30.56 -0.92 -9.22
C GLU A 482 30.09 -2.31 -9.68
N SER A 483 30.83 -3.37 -9.35
CA SER A 483 30.40 -4.74 -9.65
C SER A 483 29.15 -5.15 -8.87
N THR A 484 29.09 -4.82 -7.58
CA THR A 484 27.89 -5.07 -6.75
C THR A 484 26.70 -4.30 -7.33
N ILE A 485 26.91 -3.02 -7.67
CA ILE A 485 25.87 -2.18 -8.27
C ILE A 485 25.37 -2.78 -9.59
N ALA A 486 26.28 -3.22 -10.47
CA ALA A 486 25.91 -3.84 -11.74
C ALA A 486 25.08 -5.12 -11.54
N THR A 487 25.45 -5.98 -10.58
CA THR A 487 24.70 -7.21 -10.27
C THR A 487 23.25 -6.90 -9.86
N TYR A 488 23.05 -6.01 -8.88
CA TYR A 488 21.70 -5.71 -8.41
C TYR A 488 20.92 -4.81 -9.38
N ALA A 489 21.59 -3.93 -10.15
CA ALA A 489 20.92 -3.17 -11.21
C ALA A 489 20.39 -4.10 -12.31
N ALA A 490 21.17 -5.11 -12.71
CA ALA A 490 20.72 -6.14 -13.63
C ALA A 490 19.55 -6.96 -13.05
N ALA A 491 19.60 -7.31 -11.76
CA ALA A 491 18.52 -8.04 -11.10
C ALA A 491 17.21 -7.23 -11.00
N LEU A 492 17.30 -5.94 -10.68
CA LEU A 492 16.15 -5.04 -10.66
C LEU A 492 15.58 -4.84 -12.07
N GLY A 493 16.44 -4.65 -13.08
CA GLY A 493 16.02 -4.57 -14.48
C GLY A 493 15.37 -5.86 -14.99
N ALA A 494 15.88 -7.02 -14.59
CA ALA A 494 15.27 -8.32 -14.88
C ALA A 494 13.87 -8.42 -14.26
N TRP A 495 13.72 -8.05 -12.99
CA TRP A 495 12.41 -8.02 -12.33
C TRP A 495 11.44 -7.05 -13.01
N GLN A 496 11.88 -5.85 -13.38
CA GLN A 496 11.06 -4.86 -14.08
C GLN A 496 10.64 -5.33 -15.47
N SER A 497 11.52 -6.02 -16.21
CA SER A 497 11.20 -6.50 -17.57
C SER A 497 10.12 -7.58 -17.60
N CYS A 498 9.92 -8.27 -16.47
CA CYS A 498 8.86 -9.23 -16.27
C CYS A 498 7.51 -8.54 -16.04
N TRP A 499 7.50 -7.24 -15.76
CA TRP A 499 6.33 -6.51 -15.33
C TRP A 499 5.62 -5.83 -16.49
N ASP A 500 4.28 -5.86 -16.51
CA ASP A 500 3.52 -5.09 -17.49
C ASP A 500 3.66 -3.58 -17.18
N SER A 501 4.22 -2.83 -18.12
CA SER A 501 4.41 -1.37 -18.02
C SER A 501 3.10 -0.60 -17.81
N ALA A 502 1.95 -1.20 -18.16
CA ALA A 502 0.62 -0.67 -17.90
C ALA A 502 0.32 -0.49 -16.40
N ILE A 503 0.98 -1.25 -15.52
CA ILE A 503 0.79 -1.17 -14.06
C ILE A 503 1.55 -0.01 -13.43
N GLU A 504 2.75 0.32 -13.94
CA GLU A 504 3.51 1.50 -13.47
C GLU A 504 2.80 2.82 -13.81
N SER A 505 1.89 2.77 -14.80
CA SER A 505 1.15 3.91 -15.33
C SER A 505 -0.33 3.92 -15.01
N ALA A 506 -0.83 2.87 -14.36
CA ALA A 506 -2.20 2.85 -13.84
C ALA A 506 -2.30 3.87 -12.70
N PRO A 507 -3.07 4.96 -12.87
CA PRO A 507 -3.23 5.96 -11.82
C PRO A 507 -4.17 5.50 -10.70
N ASP A 508 -4.96 4.45 -10.96
CA ASP A 508 -5.92 3.92 -10.01
C ASP A 508 -5.45 2.55 -9.44
N PRO A 509 -5.15 2.46 -8.12
CA PRO A 509 -4.82 1.22 -7.42
C PRO A 509 -5.96 0.18 -7.41
N SER A 510 -7.18 0.57 -7.80
CA SER A 510 -8.40 -0.23 -7.76
C SER A 510 -8.93 -0.62 -9.16
N SER A 511 -8.60 0.13 -10.22
CA SER A 511 -9.09 -0.23 -11.56
C SER A 511 -8.30 -1.41 -12.11
N ARG A 512 -8.99 -2.56 -12.23
CA ARG A 512 -8.58 -3.78 -12.95
C ARG A 512 -7.46 -4.63 -12.33
N ASN A 513 -6.58 -4.07 -11.50
CA ASN A 513 -5.43 -4.78 -10.90
C ASN A 513 -5.49 -4.77 -9.37
N SER A 514 -5.12 -5.89 -8.74
CA SER A 514 -4.93 -6.01 -7.28
C SER A 514 -4.01 -4.87 -6.74
N PRO A 515 -4.06 -4.46 -5.46
CA PRO A 515 -3.11 -3.47 -4.91
C PRO A 515 -1.66 -3.95 -4.83
N LEU A 516 -1.40 -5.24 -5.02
CA LEU A 516 -0.06 -5.84 -4.89
C LEU A 516 0.96 -5.34 -5.91
N PRO A 517 0.62 -5.20 -7.20
CA PRO A 517 1.54 -4.67 -8.17
C PRO A 517 1.91 -3.21 -7.87
N PHE A 518 0.93 -2.40 -7.46
CA PHE A 518 1.17 -1.03 -7.02
C PHE A 518 2.12 -0.98 -5.80
N ASN A 519 1.88 -1.80 -4.79
CA ASN A 519 2.75 -1.92 -3.61
C ASN A 519 4.18 -2.39 -3.96
N SER A 520 4.32 -3.22 -5.00
CA SER A 520 5.63 -3.70 -5.49
C SER A 520 6.47 -2.55 -6.04
N THR A 521 5.85 -1.54 -6.66
CA THR A 521 6.58 -0.34 -7.15
C THR A 521 7.20 0.48 -6.00
N ALA A 522 6.57 0.50 -4.81
CA ALA A 522 7.15 1.15 -3.64
C ALA A 522 8.43 0.43 -3.16
N MET A 523 8.43 -0.92 -3.18
CA MET A 523 9.60 -1.72 -2.84
C MET A 523 10.72 -1.56 -3.87
N LEU A 524 10.36 -1.52 -5.15
CA LEU A 524 11.30 -1.26 -6.24
C LEU A 524 11.99 0.10 -6.08
N ARG A 525 11.23 1.16 -5.79
CA ARG A 525 11.80 2.51 -5.53
C ARG A 525 12.79 2.48 -4.39
N LEU A 526 12.42 1.88 -3.25
CA LEU A 526 13.33 1.70 -2.13
C LEU A 526 14.58 0.91 -2.55
N ALA A 527 14.44 -0.13 -3.36
CA ALA A 527 15.58 -0.90 -3.87
C ALA A 527 16.51 -0.05 -4.74
N HIS A 528 16.01 0.79 -5.65
CA HIS A 528 16.86 1.69 -6.45
C HIS A 528 17.53 2.76 -5.59
N ILE A 529 16.80 3.38 -4.66
CA ILE A 529 17.34 4.37 -3.73
C ILE A 529 18.47 3.74 -2.92
N HIS A 530 18.20 2.61 -2.29
CA HIS A 530 19.18 1.90 -1.50
C HIS A 530 20.28 1.26 -2.34
N LEU A 531 20.10 0.96 -3.62
CA LEU A 531 21.20 0.50 -4.46
C LEU A 531 22.17 1.64 -4.76
N GLY A 532 21.65 2.82 -5.11
CA GLY A 532 22.46 4.01 -5.37
C GLY A 532 23.11 4.54 -4.10
N PHE A 533 22.32 4.75 -3.05
CA PHE A 533 22.77 5.38 -1.82
C PHE A 533 22.16 4.78 -0.53
N GLY A 534 22.99 4.52 0.47
CA GLY A 534 22.60 3.85 1.71
C GLY A 534 21.91 4.76 2.72
N LEU A 535 20.77 5.36 2.38
CA LEU A 535 20.04 6.30 3.25
C LEU A 535 19.38 5.66 4.50
N TYR A 536 19.64 4.38 4.82
CA TYR A 536 18.87 3.64 5.83
C TYR A 536 18.76 4.34 7.19
N SER A 537 19.87 4.80 7.77
CA SER A 537 19.86 5.49 9.07
C SER A 537 19.13 6.83 9.01
N GLN A 538 19.14 7.51 7.87
CA GLN A 538 18.42 8.78 7.67
C GLN A 538 16.93 8.55 7.38
N CYS A 539 16.58 7.41 6.80
CA CYS A 539 15.21 6.97 6.52
C CYS A 539 14.55 6.22 7.69
N GLU A 540 15.24 6.01 8.81
CA GLU A 540 14.71 5.29 9.97
C GLU A 540 13.60 6.08 10.66
N LEU A 541 12.45 5.46 10.90
CA LEU A 541 11.23 6.09 11.43
C LEU A 541 10.82 5.57 12.83
N LEU A 542 11.68 4.84 13.55
CA LEU A 542 11.34 4.25 14.85
C LEU A 542 11.07 5.31 15.92
N SER A 543 11.87 6.38 15.98
CA SER A 543 11.74 7.44 16.99
C SER A 543 10.42 8.24 16.97
N ARG A 544 9.68 8.20 15.85
CA ARG A 544 8.43 8.95 15.62
C ARG A 544 8.48 10.47 15.86
N ASP A 545 9.66 11.07 15.98
CA ASP A 545 9.81 12.52 16.23
C ASP A 545 10.00 13.28 14.90
N PRO A 546 8.99 14.05 14.43
CA PRO A 546 9.09 14.77 13.16
C PRO A 546 10.19 15.83 13.14
N ILE A 547 10.52 16.42 14.29
CA ILE A 547 11.55 17.47 14.39
C ILE A 547 12.93 16.84 14.22
N VAL A 548 13.20 15.74 14.92
CA VAL A 548 14.47 15.01 14.77
C VAL A 548 14.62 14.46 13.36
N LYS A 549 13.53 13.93 12.78
CA LYS A 549 13.56 13.41 11.41
C LYS A 549 13.73 14.51 10.37
N ALA A 550 13.22 15.73 10.59
CA ALA A 550 13.43 16.84 9.66
C ALA A 550 14.91 17.26 9.57
N GLN A 551 15.70 17.09 10.65
CA GLN A 551 17.11 17.45 10.67
C GLN A 551 17.96 16.71 9.64
N VAL A 552 17.55 15.50 9.24
CA VAL A 552 18.31 14.70 8.25
C VAL A 552 18.28 15.31 6.85
N PHE A 553 17.33 16.23 6.57
CA PHE A 553 17.24 16.94 5.29
C PHE A 553 18.19 18.13 5.19
N GLU A 554 18.81 18.56 6.29
CA GLU A 554 19.70 19.71 6.32
C GLU A 554 20.99 19.46 5.51
N SER A 555 21.50 20.50 4.84
CA SER A 555 22.62 20.37 3.90
C SER A 555 23.89 19.79 4.54
N TYR A 556 24.13 20.03 5.84
CA TYR A 556 25.31 19.48 6.54
C TYR A 556 25.21 17.98 6.82
N GLN A 557 24.00 17.39 6.79
CA GLN A 557 23.79 15.94 6.89
C GLN A 557 23.74 15.27 5.52
N ASN A 558 23.76 16.02 4.42
CA ASN A 558 23.67 15.50 3.07
C ASN A 558 24.92 14.66 2.75
N PRO A 559 24.79 13.32 2.68
CA PRO A 559 25.94 12.45 2.47
C PRO A 559 26.11 12.09 0.99
N LEU A 560 25.27 12.64 0.10
CA LEU A 560 25.13 12.24 -1.29
C LEU A 560 26.21 12.89 -2.17
N PRO A 561 27.15 12.11 -2.74
CA PRO A 561 28.03 12.65 -3.76
C PRO A 561 27.28 12.77 -5.09
N LEU A 562 27.43 13.92 -5.76
CA LEU A 562 26.96 14.05 -7.14
C LEU A 562 27.62 13.00 -8.04
N ARG A 563 26.84 12.47 -8.98
CA ARG A 563 27.32 11.52 -10.01
C ARG A 563 27.79 10.17 -9.45
N ALA A 564 27.33 9.81 -8.25
CA ALA A 564 27.55 8.47 -7.72
C ALA A 564 26.99 7.41 -8.68
N PRO A 565 27.59 6.20 -8.75
CA PRO A 565 27.05 5.13 -9.57
C PRO A 565 25.59 4.84 -9.19
N HIS A 566 24.72 4.61 -10.19
CA HIS A 566 23.28 4.36 -10.02
C HIS A 566 22.43 5.52 -9.45
N LEU A 567 23.03 6.68 -9.16
CA LEU A 567 22.29 7.83 -8.61
C LEU A 567 21.20 8.34 -9.56
N ASP A 568 21.51 8.45 -10.84
CA ASP A 568 20.56 8.98 -11.84
C ASP A 568 19.29 8.11 -11.91
N GLN A 569 19.44 6.78 -11.80
CA GLN A 569 18.32 5.84 -11.71
C GLN A 569 17.53 5.99 -10.40
N ALA A 570 18.21 6.16 -9.27
CA ALA A 570 17.54 6.38 -7.99
C ALA A 570 16.70 7.67 -7.99
N VAL A 571 17.24 8.77 -8.54
CA VAL A 571 16.53 10.05 -8.70
C VAL A 571 15.34 9.89 -9.65
N LEU A 572 15.51 9.18 -10.77
CA LEU A 572 14.41 8.89 -11.70
C LEU A 572 13.23 8.18 -11.00
N HIS A 573 13.51 7.19 -10.16
CA HIS A 573 12.49 6.50 -9.37
C HIS A 573 11.81 7.39 -8.33
N ALA A 574 12.53 8.35 -7.72
CA ALA A 574 11.94 9.36 -6.85
C ALA A 574 11.00 10.32 -7.60
N ILE A 575 11.38 10.72 -8.81
CA ILE A 575 10.55 11.54 -9.70
C ILE A 575 9.28 10.78 -10.09
N TYR A 576 9.38 9.50 -10.47
CA TYR A 576 8.22 8.66 -10.76
C TYR A 576 7.31 8.47 -9.56
N ALA A 577 7.86 8.39 -8.34
CA ALA A 577 7.07 8.33 -7.11
C ALA A 577 6.20 9.57 -6.90
N LEU A 578 6.73 10.77 -7.21
CA LEU A 578 5.99 12.03 -7.11
C LEU A 578 5.01 12.22 -8.28
N ARG A 579 5.34 11.73 -9.47
CA ARG A 579 4.48 11.82 -10.65
C ARG A 579 3.10 11.20 -10.43
N ILE A 580 3.03 10.04 -9.77
CA ILE A 580 1.77 9.33 -9.52
C ILE A 580 0.76 10.21 -8.78
N PRO A 581 1.03 10.73 -7.57
CA PRO A 581 0.07 11.56 -6.86
C PRO A 581 -0.17 12.91 -7.53
N VAL A 582 0.78 13.45 -8.32
CA VAL A 582 0.52 14.65 -9.15
C VAL A 582 -0.54 14.36 -10.21
N ARG A 583 -0.41 13.24 -10.95
CA ARG A 583 -1.32 12.86 -12.03
C ARG A 583 -2.70 12.41 -11.54
N VAL A 584 -2.75 11.71 -10.42
CA VAL A 584 -4.00 11.33 -9.75
C VAL A 584 -4.68 12.55 -9.11
N GLY A 585 -3.89 13.53 -8.68
CA GLY A 585 -4.34 14.70 -7.94
C GLY A 585 -3.98 14.59 -6.45
N ILE A 586 -3.10 15.49 -6.00
CA ILE A 586 -2.57 15.50 -4.63
C ILE A 586 -3.68 15.55 -3.58
N ALA A 587 -4.67 16.42 -3.80
CA ALA A 587 -5.82 16.61 -2.93
C ALA A 587 -6.73 15.37 -2.87
N PHE A 588 -6.83 14.62 -3.97
CA PHE A 588 -7.56 13.37 -4.04
C PHE A 588 -6.81 12.28 -3.28
N VAL A 589 -5.51 12.12 -3.53
CA VAL A 589 -4.66 11.17 -2.80
C VAL A 589 -4.71 11.44 -1.30
N ALA A 590 -4.58 12.69 -0.86
CA ALA A 590 -4.63 13.04 0.55
C ALA A 590 -5.92 12.56 1.23
N ARG A 591 -7.07 12.64 0.55
CA ARG A 591 -8.39 12.34 1.11
C ARG A 591 -8.89 10.91 0.82
N GLY A 592 -8.44 10.27 -0.26
CA GLY A 592 -8.89 8.96 -0.75
C GLY A 592 -7.97 7.79 -0.40
N ARG A 593 -6.86 8.05 0.31
CA ARG A 593 -5.84 7.06 0.71
C ARG A 593 -6.36 5.92 1.57
N THR A 594 -7.47 6.12 2.26
CA THR A 594 -8.04 5.16 3.22
C THR A 594 -8.55 3.91 2.49
N GLY A 595 -7.68 2.88 2.40
CA GLY A 595 -7.97 1.57 1.80
C GLY A 595 -7.28 1.28 0.46
N HIS A 596 -6.66 2.29 -0.19
CA HIS A 596 -6.05 2.12 -1.52
C HIS A 596 -4.51 2.18 -1.50
N TRP A 597 -3.91 2.80 -0.46
CA TRP A 597 -2.47 2.95 -0.35
C TRP A 597 -1.96 2.30 0.92
N SER A 598 -0.94 1.46 0.77
CA SER A 598 -0.28 0.80 1.88
C SER A 598 0.79 1.71 2.52
N VAL A 599 1.15 1.44 3.79
CA VAL A 599 2.18 2.18 4.54
C VAL A 599 3.54 2.16 3.83
N GLN A 600 3.79 1.12 3.03
CA GLN A 600 4.95 0.94 2.18
C GLN A 600 5.18 2.15 1.25
N HIS A 601 4.11 2.79 0.76
CA HIS A 601 4.24 4.01 -0.03
C HIS A 601 4.67 5.20 0.80
N ALA A 602 4.19 5.36 2.04
CA ALA A 602 4.66 6.43 2.92
C ALA A 602 6.16 6.30 3.23
N ILE A 603 6.62 5.07 3.50
CA ILE A 603 8.04 4.75 3.71
C ILE A 603 8.85 5.07 2.44
N SER A 604 8.37 4.61 1.27
CA SER A 604 9.01 4.90 -0.03
C SER A 604 9.06 6.39 -0.31
N HIS A 605 7.97 7.13 -0.11
CA HIS A 605 7.91 8.57 -0.35
C HIS A 605 8.85 9.34 0.57
N PHE A 606 9.01 8.94 1.83
CA PHE A 606 9.99 9.56 2.72
C PHE A 606 11.41 9.43 2.15
N GLY A 607 11.80 8.22 1.74
CA GLY A 607 13.11 7.99 1.10
C GLY A 607 13.28 8.73 -0.22
N CYS A 608 12.24 8.78 -1.06
CA CYS A 608 12.23 9.54 -2.31
C CYS A 608 12.39 11.05 -2.06
N ALA A 609 11.67 11.58 -1.07
CA ALA A 609 11.72 12.99 -0.71
C ALA A 609 13.10 13.39 -0.19
N LEU A 610 13.68 12.58 0.68
CA LEU A 610 15.03 12.80 1.19
C LEU A 610 16.06 12.80 0.06
N LEU A 611 16.05 11.76 -0.78
CA LEU A 611 16.96 11.66 -1.92
C LEU A 611 16.82 12.87 -2.86
N LEU A 612 15.59 13.21 -3.26
CA LEU A 612 15.36 14.28 -4.22
C LEU A 612 15.75 15.65 -3.64
N THR A 613 15.50 15.89 -2.36
CA THR A 613 15.89 17.14 -1.69
C THR A 613 17.42 17.29 -1.65
N HIS A 614 18.14 16.24 -1.23
CA HIS A 614 19.60 16.25 -1.22
C HIS A 614 20.21 16.38 -2.62
N TRP A 615 19.61 15.72 -3.61
CA TRP A 615 20.05 15.82 -5.00
C TRP A 615 19.85 17.25 -5.55
N LEU A 616 18.66 17.85 -5.34
CA LEU A 616 18.38 19.21 -5.78
C LEU A 616 19.27 20.25 -5.07
N GLU A 617 19.56 20.07 -3.78
CA GLU A 617 20.50 20.93 -3.06
C GLU A 617 21.91 20.85 -3.67
N ASN A 618 22.39 19.64 -3.99
CA ASN A 618 23.70 19.51 -4.64
C ASN A 618 23.72 20.11 -6.05
N ILE A 619 22.65 19.95 -6.83
CA ILE A 619 22.49 20.57 -8.16
C ILE A 619 22.47 22.09 -8.03
N TYR A 620 21.78 22.63 -7.01
CA TYR A 620 21.78 24.05 -6.69
C TYR A 620 23.20 24.57 -6.41
N GLN A 621 23.94 23.90 -5.52
CA GLN A 621 25.32 24.30 -5.17
C GLN A 621 26.26 24.26 -6.39
N LEU A 622 26.16 23.23 -7.23
CA LEU A 622 26.95 23.11 -8.46
C LEU A 622 26.64 24.25 -9.44
N VAL A 623 25.37 24.56 -9.64
CA VAL A 623 24.95 25.64 -10.55
C VAL A 623 25.35 27.00 -9.99
N LEU A 624 25.33 27.18 -8.67
CA LEU A 624 25.76 28.42 -8.01
C LEU A 624 27.26 28.67 -8.17
N SER A 625 28.10 27.62 -8.08
CA SER A 625 29.55 27.75 -8.19
C SER A 625 30.05 27.79 -9.63
N ASP A 626 29.53 26.90 -10.49
CA ASP A 626 30.12 26.59 -11.79
C ASP A 626 29.19 26.95 -12.98
N GLY A 627 27.99 27.42 -12.67
CA GLY A 627 26.97 27.79 -13.66
C GLY A 627 26.20 26.61 -14.24
N ALA A 628 25.11 26.90 -14.97
CA ALA A 628 24.22 25.89 -15.55
C ALA A 628 24.89 24.98 -16.59
N SER A 629 25.99 25.42 -17.20
CA SER A 629 26.78 24.62 -18.15
C SER A 629 27.51 23.44 -17.50
N ALA A 630 27.68 23.44 -16.17
CA ALA A 630 28.35 22.36 -15.45
C ALA A 630 27.51 21.08 -15.32
N LEU A 631 26.20 21.17 -15.59
CA LEU A 631 25.26 20.05 -15.52
C LEU A 631 25.46 19.08 -16.69
N ARG A 632 25.43 17.77 -16.40
CA ARG A 632 25.35 16.70 -17.40
C ARG A 632 23.98 16.71 -18.07
N GLU A 633 23.89 16.17 -19.29
CA GLU A 633 22.61 16.06 -20.01
C GLU A 633 21.55 15.27 -19.22
N GLU A 634 21.95 14.21 -18.53
CA GLU A 634 21.02 13.45 -17.67
C GLU A 634 20.56 14.27 -16.45
N GLU A 635 21.43 15.08 -15.85
CA GLU A 635 21.07 15.97 -14.73
C GLU A 635 20.07 17.04 -15.20
N LYS A 636 20.27 17.61 -16.39
CA LYS A 636 19.33 18.55 -17.02
C LYS A 636 17.99 17.89 -17.31
N ARG A 637 18.02 16.66 -17.82
CA ARG A 637 16.81 15.86 -18.10
C ARG A 637 16.01 15.63 -16.83
N LEU A 638 16.64 15.12 -15.77
CA LEU A 638 15.98 14.86 -14.49
C LEU A 638 15.44 16.14 -13.85
N LEU A 639 16.20 17.24 -13.88
CA LEU A 639 15.75 18.52 -13.37
C LEU A 639 14.53 19.05 -14.14
N SER A 640 14.55 18.94 -15.47
CA SER A 640 13.42 19.29 -16.33
C SER A 640 12.17 18.46 -16.04
N MET A 641 12.33 17.18 -15.69
CA MET A 641 11.20 16.34 -15.28
C MET A 641 10.59 16.82 -13.96
N VAL A 642 11.40 17.17 -12.95
CA VAL A 642 10.89 17.75 -11.69
C VAL A 642 10.17 19.07 -11.96
N ASP A 643 10.77 19.93 -12.79
CA ASP A 643 10.21 21.24 -13.16
C ASP A 643 8.80 21.10 -13.75
N ARG A 644 8.66 20.24 -14.77
CA ARG A 644 7.36 19.97 -15.42
C ARG A 644 6.34 19.37 -14.46
N LEU A 645 6.75 18.47 -13.57
CA LEU A 645 5.85 17.89 -12.59
C LEU A 645 5.28 18.93 -11.63
N VAL A 646 6.09 19.90 -11.20
CA VAL A 646 5.60 20.98 -10.32
C VAL A 646 4.74 21.97 -11.11
N GLU A 647 5.06 22.24 -12.38
CA GLU A 647 4.23 23.07 -13.28
C GLU A 647 2.81 22.50 -13.48
N GLU A 648 2.62 21.18 -13.37
CA GLU A 648 1.30 20.54 -13.43
C GLU A 648 0.45 20.73 -12.14
N THR A 649 0.95 21.47 -11.14
CA THR A 649 0.31 21.60 -9.82
C THR A 649 0.00 23.05 -9.45
N HIS A 650 -0.76 23.21 -8.37
CA HIS A 650 -1.07 24.52 -7.79
C HIS A 650 0.17 25.31 -7.29
N LEU A 651 1.37 24.69 -7.27
CA LEU A 651 2.62 25.32 -6.88
C LEU A 651 3.42 25.90 -8.07
N GLU A 652 2.93 25.81 -9.31
CA GLU A 652 3.58 26.40 -10.51
C GLU A 652 4.03 27.85 -10.27
N ALA A 653 3.11 28.68 -9.77
CA ALA A 653 3.37 30.10 -9.52
C ALA A 653 4.47 30.35 -8.48
N SER A 654 4.75 29.39 -7.61
CA SER A 654 5.79 29.50 -6.58
C SER A 654 7.21 29.36 -7.14
N LEU A 655 7.38 28.85 -8.36
CA LEU A 655 8.72 28.59 -8.93
C LEU A 655 9.44 29.85 -9.41
N GLY A 656 8.73 30.97 -9.58
CA GLY A 656 9.27 32.21 -10.12
C GLY A 656 9.67 32.10 -11.61
N PRO A 657 10.33 33.13 -12.17
CA PRO A 657 10.68 33.15 -13.59
C PRO A 657 11.76 32.13 -13.95
N LYS A 658 11.70 31.57 -15.16
CA LYS A 658 12.70 30.60 -15.67
C LYS A 658 14.11 31.20 -15.84
N SER A 659 14.23 32.52 -15.85
CA SER A 659 15.52 33.22 -15.91
C SER A 659 16.32 33.17 -14.59
N ASP A 660 15.66 32.97 -13.45
CA ASP A 660 16.29 32.88 -12.12
C ASP A 660 16.63 31.42 -11.80
N PHE A 661 17.55 30.85 -12.58
CA PHE A 661 17.80 29.41 -12.63
C PHE A 661 18.27 28.80 -11.29
N PRO A 662 19.26 29.37 -10.56
CA PRO A 662 19.70 28.80 -9.28
C PRO A 662 18.60 28.83 -8.22
N SER A 663 17.93 29.97 -8.02
CA SER A 663 16.87 30.07 -7.02
C SER A 663 15.64 29.25 -7.40
N ARG A 664 15.38 29.03 -8.69
CA ARG A 664 14.33 28.13 -9.17
C ARG A 664 14.59 26.69 -8.75
N ILE A 665 15.84 26.19 -8.80
CA ILE A 665 16.18 24.84 -8.31
C ILE A 665 15.82 24.69 -6.82
N ARG A 666 16.12 25.72 -6.02
CA ARG A 666 15.78 25.70 -4.60
C ARG A 666 14.27 25.72 -4.34
N ARG A 667 13.52 26.50 -5.12
CA ARG A 667 12.04 26.53 -5.09
C ARG A 667 11.43 25.21 -5.57
N LEU A 668 12.06 24.51 -6.52
CA LEU A 668 11.66 23.15 -6.91
C LEU A 668 11.80 22.16 -5.76
N ALA A 669 12.89 22.22 -4.98
CA ALA A 669 13.06 21.36 -3.81
C ALA A 669 11.95 21.59 -2.77
N ILE A 670 11.66 22.85 -2.47
CA ILE A 670 10.56 23.22 -1.55
C ILE A 670 9.22 22.70 -2.08
N ALA A 671 8.92 22.95 -3.36
CA ALA A 671 7.65 22.54 -3.95
C ALA A 671 7.49 21.02 -3.96
N ALA A 672 8.53 20.26 -4.33
CA ALA A 672 8.49 18.80 -4.31
C ALA A 672 8.20 18.25 -2.90
N VAL A 673 8.89 18.76 -1.87
CA VAL A 673 8.66 18.36 -0.48
C VAL A 673 7.24 18.72 -0.01
N LYS A 674 6.74 19.91 -0.36
CA LYS A 674 5.35 20.32 -0.06
C LYS A 674 4.32 19.39 -0.67
N LEU A 675 4.50 19.02 -1.94
CA LEU A 675 3.58 18.11 -2.63
C LEU A 675 3.52 16.76 -1.91
N TRP A 676 4.66 16.16 -1.54
CA TRP A 676 4.65 14.92 -0.76
C TRP A 676 4.03 15.08 0.62
N ALA A 677 4.33 16.17 1.33
CA ALA A 677 3.74 16.47 2.63
C ALA A 677 2.21 16.52 2.54
N GLU A 678 1.67 17.22 1.53
CA GLU A 678 0.24 17.32 1.29
C GLU A 678 -0.43 15.98 1.04
N THR A 679 0.24 15.04 0.36
CA THR A 679 -0.33 13.70 0.19
C THR A 679 -0.62 12.99 1.51
N CYS A 680 0.03 13.38 2.61
CA CYS A 680 -0.10 12.75 3.93
C CYS A 680 -1.05 13.51 4.89
N LYS A 681 -1.65 14.64 4.48
CA LYS A 681 -2.45 15.51 5.38
C LYS A 681 -3.88 15.05 5.67
N GLY A 682 -4.42 14.03 4.97
CA GLY A 682 -5.79 13.56 5.23
C GLY A 682 -5.91 12.58 6.39
N ILE A 683 -7.11 12.00 6.56
CA ILE A 683 -7.38 11.03 7.62
C ILE A 683 -6.52 9.77 7.38
N GLN A 684 -5.67 9.43 8.34
CA GLN A 684 -4.78 8.28 8.26
C GLN A 684 -5.18 7.19 9.26
N VAL A 685 -4.96 5.94 8.87
CA VAL A 685 -5.16 4.76 9.73
C VAL A 685 -4.01 4.60 10.74
N TYR A 686 -2.82 5.09 10.40
CA TYR A 686 -1.58 4.81 11.13
C TYR A 686 -0.80 6.10 11.41
N GLU A 687 -0.24 6.20 12.62
CA GLU A 687 0.56 7.35 13.09
C GLU A 687 1.79 7.58 12.20
N ILE A 688 2.46 6.51 11.74
CA ILE A 688 3.66 6.64 10.90
C ILE A 688 3.44 7.52 9.66
N VAL A 689 2.25 7.48 9.06
CA VAL A 689 1.93 8.31 7.87
C VAL A 689 1.80 9.78 8.27
N HIS A 690 1.24 10.04 9.45
CA HIS A 690 1.17 11.37 10.02
C HIS A 690 2.57 11.93 10.31
N VAL A 691 3.45 11.15 10.94
CA VAL A 691 4.85 11.53 11.21
C VAL A 691 5.58 11.88 9.93
N VAL A 692 5.42 11.08 8.85
CA VAL A 692 6.02 11.39 7.55
C VAL A 692 5.49 12.73 7.01
N GLY A 693 4.17 12.95 7.04
CA GLY A 693 3.55 14.18 6.56
C GLY A 693 3.98 15.44 7.33
N GLU A 694 4.05 15.34 8.66
CA GLU A 694 4.49 16.43 9.53
C GLU A 694 5.98 16.72 9.33
N THR A 695 6.83 15.68 9.24
CA THR A 695 8.26 15.82 8.98
C THR A 695 8.50 16.59 7.68
N LEU A 696 7.86 16.18 6.59
CA LEU A 696 8.02 16.84 5.30
C LEU A 696 7.47 18.27 5.30
N SER A 697 6.41 18.55 6.08
CA SER A 697 5.91 19.92 6.26
C SER A 697 6.96 20.79 6.97
N LEU A 698 7.57 20.30 8.05
CA LEU A 698 8.64 21.00 8.77
C LEU A 698 9.88 21.23 7.89
N VAL A 699 10.25 20.26 7.06
CA VAL A 699 11.35 20.39 6.10
C VAL A 699 11.05 21.50 5.10
N ALA A 700 9.85 21.52 4.51
CA ALA A 700 9.46 22.58 3.58
C ALA A 700 9.52 23.96 4.24
N GLU A 701 9.01 24.10 5.47
CA GLU A 701 9.08 25.35 6.23
C GLU A 701 10.52 25.77 6.58
N SER A 702 11.40 24.81 6.89
CA SER A 702 12.83 25.08 7.14
C SER A 702 13.49 25.63 5.88
N LEU A 703 13.30 24.96 4.74
CA LEU A 703 13.87 25.36 3.46
C LEU A 703 13.36 26.74 2.99
N GLU A 704 12.07 27.05 3.23
CA GLU A 704 11.50 28.37 2.91
C GLU A 704 12.13 29.51 3.70
N LYS A 705 12.51 29.29 4.97
CA LYS A 705 13.17 30.31 5.80
C LYS A 705 14.59 30.64 5.32
N GLN A 706 15.17 29.80 4.47
CA GLN A 706 16.54 29.97 3.97
C GLN A 706 16.60 30.66 2.59
N ILE A 707 15.45 30.98 1.98
CA ILE A 707 15.31 31.82 0.79
C ILE A 707 14.97 33.25 1.24
#